data_AF-A0A9D0ACM0-F1
#
_entry.id   AF-A0A9D0ACM0-F1
#
_cell.length_a   1.000
_cell.length_b   1.000
_cell.length_c   1.000
_cell.angle_alpha   90.00
_cell.angle_beta   90.00
_cell.angle_gamma   90.00
#
_symmetry.space_group_name_H-M   'P 1'
#
loop_
_entity.id
_entity.type
_entity.pdbx_description
1 polymer ?
#
loop_
_entity_poly.entity_id
_entity_poly.type
_entity_poly.pdbx_seq_one_letter_code
_entity_poly.pdbx_strand_id
1 'polypeptide(L)'
;SHARIRSHQQALERITVDDDPLAGLEKILQLPAHMDIVRLYRDIPGKLGTQKEEDQGSPFAENRKLLFLFRIMDTPGLYLIHEESLREINRSLVQLIRKQSFEDIEQFFITTFQLLKANVRKYPHTSLQCIQVIGGEVFKRGNSRLVEAFLWQAVRFGFQYANVMGVDEDWQPLTNPAHLANIRVWLHLIMQEPKWCSILFSALIINIKLSGTCVKDTDLFQRDITDLLNHPIGPIYNLAKQFTKLMPVFFNEIGAEGELREVSTELDELHKRRDLLIHFLRKQSHVESSNLIVDFIKAIFSYWLTLDKQVLQEFLPEEILAQVDVSGPFVDEQHALAVCIQRELQFDSMQDILLWDDAKRRKFLEGRQDISPVERKRFELLVRMFKLLHQKYNLGLPELRTQLQQAAKTGFPEMEDLLTVLEKCDTMKCLGALMDHLEYLKEIILSDEVFEPREEIYYKRHIAVDIPSVYGRYSERKFDALGLTFRLENLANIYLERLSHTINLNFITQATFIKIVKCLRLYLRALRIDGISSRRLDTYASLLASSIAIKRFSYTQHLDIMRGLSEGVKDIIYAYYTNIHQNNLSIIIPQIGRENLLTRYRSLWDDRDLPSTVLRLSESFFRDLIATTFGLQHLDNFISRIIQTLEAQKDLLDEKTLDLLMTYNPKKSISSLFNENPATHNLIHLGNKGFNLMVLAGDGKPVPPAAIITTEIFRCWPAVRKFDRARSEFMDRVRSAITEIEELTGKVYGSGKRPLLLSVRSGSAISMPGMMTTIHNVGVSGELVEEFVRANPDQAYFAWDNYRRFIQSWAMAQGVAREEFQALMNEHKGLYNVRLKRDFSSVQMQELAGKYKKAVDLLGCAVPDDPWLQLIRSVELVLGSWSTKKAKDYRQLMDVSDDWGTAVIIQAMVYGNLSHQAGSGVLFTAHPYRKVRRVALWGDYAPGDQGEDIVSGLVTSYPISVEQAELDGRSVRNSLERRFPKIYEELLSISRDLVYTKEWNPQEIEFTFEGPEPEQLYILQTRDMITIKKKEHLNVFADSRDLQKSVLGKGIGVSGSALSGLAVFTEENIRRLREEKADVALILIRQDTVPEDIREISMADGLLTARGGQTSHASVVATRLEKTCVVGCRDLQVFETREYALINGHRINAGDPIAIDGRSGLFLAGMHPIREEVHILPL
;
A
#
# COMPACT_ATOMS: atom_id res chain seq x y z
N SER A 1 -32.92 69.04 -39.16
CA SER A 1 -33.46 69.24 -37.80
C SER A 1 -34.77 68.46 -37.66
N HIS A 2 -35.14 68.05 -36.45
CA HIS A 2 -36.42 67.38 -36.22
C HIS A 2 -37.63 68.21 -36.66
N ALA A 3 -37.56 69.54 -36.53
CA ALA A 3 -38.59 70.45 -37.02
C ALA A 3 -38.78 70.36 -38.55
N ARG A 4 -37.69 70.29 -39.33
CA ARG A 4 -37.76 70.08 -40.79
C ARG A 4 -38.31 68.72 -41.16
N ILE A 5 -37.92 67.65 -40.47
CA ILE A 5 -38.44 66.30 -40.72
C ILE A 5 -39.95 66.26 -40.47
N ARG A 6 -40.42 66.82 -39.35
CA ARG A 6 -41.87 66.94 -39.07
C ARG A 6 -42.59 67.78 -40.12
N SER A 7 -41.97 68.87 -40.59
CA SER A 7 -42.52 69.69 -41.67
C SER A 7 -42.64 68.93 -42.99
N HIS A 8 -41.65 68.09 -43.35
CA HIS A 8 -41.71 67.25 -44.54
C HIS A 8 -42.74 66.13 -44.40
N GLN A 9 -42.86 65.54 -43.20
CA GLN A 9 -43.88 64.53 -42.92
C GLN A 9 -45.30 65.12 -43.03
N GLN A 10 -45.54 66.29 -42.45
CA GLN A 10 -46.82 67.00 -42.59
C GLN A 10 -47.10 67.41 -44.04
N ALA A 11 -46.06 67.76 -44.82
CA ALA A 11 -46.21 68.04 -46.24
C ALA A 11 -46.59 66.78 -47.02
N LEU A 12 -45.99 65.62 -46.71
CA LEU A 12 -46.31 64.33 -47.31
C LEU A 12 -47.75 63.90 -47.01
N GLU A 13 -48.20 64.01 -45.75
CA GLU A 13 -49.55 63.65 -45.31
C GLU A 13 -50.65 64.49 -45.98
N ARG A 14 -50.31 65.66 -46.53
CA ARG A 14 -51.24 66.56 -47.23
C ARG A 14 -51.31 66.33 -48.74
N ILE A 15 -50.49 65.44 -49.29
CA ILE A 15 -50.50 65.12 -50.73
C ILE A 15 -51.59 64.08 -50.99
N THR A 16 -52.67 64.47 -51.67
CA THR A 16 -53.70 63.56 -52.15
C THR A 16 -53.30 63.00 -53.52
N VAL A 17 -53.06 61.69 -53.58
CA VAL A 17 -52.58 61.01 -54.80
C VAL A 17 -53.76 60.51 -55.66
N ASP A 18 -54.95 60.38 -55.07
CA ASP A 18 -56.13 59.79 -55.73
C ASP A 18 -56.80 60.73 -56.75
N ASP A 19 -56.64 62.06 -56.61
CA ASP A 19 -57.29 63.05 -57.48
C ASP A 19 -56.42 63.47 -58.69
N ASP A 20 -55.09 63.52 -58.53
CA ASP A 20 -54.11 63.81 -59.60
C ASP A 20 -52.77 63.10 -59.32
N PRO A 21 -52.58 61.89 -59.85
CA PRO A 21 -51.40 61.07 -59.55
C PRO A 21 -50.08 61.69 -60.02
N LEU A 22 -50.08 62.49 -61.09
CA LEU A 22 -48.87 63.05 -61.71
C LEU A 22 -48.37 64.26 -60.91
N ALA A 23 -49.27 65.17 -60.52
CA ALA A 23 -48.94 66.28 -59.64
C ALA A 23 -48.62 65.81 -58.21
N GLY A 24 -49.27 64.74 -57.74
CA GLY A 24 -48.95 64.08 -56.48
C GLY A 24 -47.53 63.51 -56.48
N LEU A 25 -47.17 62.76 -57.53
CA LEU A 25 -45.83 62.20 -57.70
C LEU A 25 -44.75 63.28 -57.77
N GLU A 26 -44.97 64.37 -58.51
CA GLU A 26 -44.00 65.47 -58.63
C GLU A 26 -43.71 66.13 -57.27
N LYS A 27 -44.74 66.32 -56.43
CA LYS A 27 -44.59 66.84 -55.06
C LYS A 27 -43.88 65.85 -54.13
N ILE A 28 -44.12 64.55 -54.28
CA ILE A 28 -43.43 63.50 -53.50
C ILE A 28 -41.94 63.46 -53.88
N LEU A 29 -41.59 63.58 -55.17
CA LEU A 29 -40.21 63.59 -55.65
C LEU A 29 -39.39 64.80 -55.19
N GLN A 30 -40.04 65.89 -54.74
CA GLN A 30 -39.37 67.06 -54.14
C GLN A 30 -39.05 66.88 -52.65
N LEU A 31 -39.57 65.83 -52.00
CA LEU A 31 -39.27 65.52 -50.61
C LEU A 31 -37.97 64.70 -50.50
N PRO A 32 -37.20 64.85 -49.41
CA PRO A 32 -35.95 64.11 -49.24
C PRO A 32 -36.20 62.59 -49.15
N ALA A 33 -35.41 61.82 -49.90
CA ALA A 33 -35.49 60.35 -49.87
C ALA A 33 -34.79 59.78 -48.63
N HIS A 34 -35.07 58.51 -48.32
CA HIS A 34 -34.39 57.79 -47.23
C HIS A 34 -32.86 57.85 -47.34
N MET A 35 -32.33 57.67 -48.55
CA MET A 35 -30.89 57.74 -48.81
C MET A 35 -30.29 59.13 -48.53
N ASP A 36 -31.03 60.22 -48.74
CA ASP A 36 -30.57 61.57 -48.42
C ASP A 36 -30.45 61.77 -46.90
N ILE A 37 -31.40 61.23 -46.14
CA ILE A 37 -31.38 61.26 -44.68
C ILE A 37 -30.21 60.41 -44.16
N VAL A 38 -30.04 59.19 -44.67
CA VAL A 38 -28.92 58.29 -44.29
C VAL A 38 -27.58 58.95 -44.59
N ARG A 39 -27.42 59.59 -45.76
CA ARG A 39 -26.20 60.32 -46.13
C ARG A 39 -25.88 61.47 -45.17
N LEU A 40 -26.89 62.23 -44.75
CA LEU A 40 -26.70 63.30 -43.77
C LEU A 40 -26.24 62.76 -42.41
N TYR A 41 -26.81 61.65 -41.94
CA TYR A 41 -26.37 61.02 -40.69
C TYR A 41 -24.95 60.47 -40.78
N ARG A 42 -24.58 59.90 -41.94
CA ARG A 42 -23.22 59.42 -42.22
C ARG A 42 -22.18 60.54 -42.17
N ASP A 43 -22.51 61.74 -42.63
CA ASP A 43 -21.55 62.84 -42.73
C ASP A 43 -21.37 63.63 -41.39
N ILE A 44 -22.25 63.45 -40.40
CA ILE A 44 -22.22 64.17 -39.11
C ILE A 44 -21.00 63.81 -38.24
N PRO A 45 -20.62 62.53 -38.04
CA PRO A 45 -19.43 62.15 -37.26
C PRO A 45 -18.15 62.87 -37.68
N GLY A 46 -17.92 63.01 -38.99
CA GLY A 46 -16.76 63.74 -39.54
C GLY A 46 -16.77 65.24 -39.21
N LYS A 47 -17.96 65.84 -39.09
CA LYS A 47 -18.14 67.26 -38.71
C LYS A 47 -18.01 67.49 -37.20
N LEU A 48 -18.45 66.52 -36.39
CA LEU A 48 -18.30 66.57 -34.93
C LEU A 48 -16.83 66.46 -34.51
N GLY A 49 -15.99 65.79 -35.30
CA GLY A 49 -14.54 65.68 -35.04
C GLY A 49 -13.68 66.87 -35.50
N THR A 50 -14.24 67.87 -36.20
CA THR A 50 -13.44 68.91 -36.92
C THR A 50 -13.68 70.35 -36.48
N GLN A 51 -14.41 70.64 -35.38
CA GLN A 51 -14.68 72.03 -34.99
C GLN A 51 -13.63 72.69 -34.06
N LYS A 52 -13.13 73.84 -34.54
CA LYS A 52 -12.34 74.94 -33.93
C LYS A 52 -10.91 74.63 -33.44
N GLU A 53 -9.98 75.51 -33.88
CA GLU A 53 -8.53 75.49 -33.62
C GLU A 53 -8.13 75.58 -32.14
N GLU A 54 -9.05 75.93 -31.23
CA GLU A 54 -8.80 75.96 -29.77
C GLU A 54 -9.01 74.62 -29.06
N ASP A 55 -9.60 73.61 -29.73
CA ASP A 55 -9.99 72.32 -29.12
C ASP A 55 -9.43 71.10 -29.88
N GLN A 56 -8.43 71.30 -30.75
CA GLN A 56 -7.76 70.21 -31.47
C GLN A 56 -7.04 69.27 -30.50
N GLY A 57 -7.66 68.12 -30.23
CA GLY A 57 -7.10 67.06 -29.38
C GLY A 57 -7.77 66.89 -28.01
N SER A 58 -8.83 67.66 -27.72
CA SER A 58 -9.61 67.52 -26.49
C SER A 58 -10.34 66.16 -26.43
N PRO A 59 -10.18 65.36 -25.35
CA PRO A 59 -10.92 64.10 -25.13
C PRO A 59 -12.45 64.25 -25.21
N PHE A 60 -12.96 65.47 -25.03
CA PHE A 60 -14.38 65.77 -25.03
C PHE A 60 -15.00 65.73 -26.43
N ALA A 61 -14.25 66.08 -27.49
CA ALA A 61 -14.74 66.09 -28.87
C ALA A 61 -14.87 64.67 -29.45
N GLU A 62 -13.84 63.82 -29.23
CA GLU A 62 -13.87 62.41 -29.64
C GLU A 62 -14.92 61.59 -28.87
N ASN A 63 -15.16 61.88 -27.59
CA ASN A 63 -16.25 61.25 -26.82
C ASN A 63 -17.64 61.56 -27.40
N ARG A 64 -17.89 62.79 -27.87
CA ARG A 64 -19.17 63.15 -28.52
C ARG A 64 -19.34 62.46 -29.87
N LYS A 65 -18.25 62.35 -30.64
CA LYS A 65 -18.23 61.60 -31.90
C LYS A 65 -18.58 60.13 -31.67
N LEU A 66 -17.95 59.48 -30.69
CA LEU A 66 -18.25 58.10 -30.31
C LEU A 66 -19.70 57.91 -29.86
N LEU A 67 -20.21 58.79 -28.98
CA LEU A 67 -21.60 58.74 -28.53
C LEU A 67 -22.57 58.84 -29.72
N PHE A 68 -22.28 59.72 -30.69
CA PHE A 68 -23.11 59.88 -31.88
C PHE A 68 -23.08 58.64 -32.77
N LEU A 69 -21.90 58.04 -32.99
CA LEU A 69 -21.76 56.79 -33.74
C LEU A 69 -22.52 55.62 -33.09
N PHE A 70 -22.49 55.52 -31.75
CA PHE A 70 -23.31 54.53 -31.05
C PHE A 70 -24.82 54.80 -31.19
N ARG A 71 -25.26 56.07 -31.27
CA ARG A 71 -26.67 56.39 -31.55
C ARG A 71 -27.10 56.07 -32.99
N ILE A 72 -26.19 56.13 -33.95
CA ILE A 72 -26.44 55.62 -35.31
C ILE A 72 -26.72 54.12 -35.25
N MET A 73 -25.91 53.36 -34.50
CA MET A 73 -26.10 51.92 -34.28
C MET A 73 -27.43 51.59 -33.58
N ASP A 74 -27.90 52.45 -32.67
CA ASP A 74 -29.19 52.27 -31.97
C ASP A 74 -30.43 52.48 -32.88
N THR A 75 -30.26 53.13 -34.05
CA THR A 75 -31.37 53.60 -34.89
C THR A 75 -31.64 52.64 -36.06
N PRO A 76 -32.79 51.91 -36.09
CA PRO A 76 -33.07 50.88 -37.11
C PRO A 76 -33.07 51.42 -38.55
N GLY A 77 -33.56 52.65 -38.75
CA GLY A 77 -33.63 53.28 -40.08
C GLY A 77 -32.27 53.64 -40.70
N LEU A 78 -31.16 53.46 -39.98
CA LEU A 78 -29.80 53.77 -40.43
C LEU A 78 -28.95 52.51 -40.70
N TYR A 79 -29.55 51.32 -40.81
CA TYR A 79 -28.83 50.05 -40.96
C TYR A 79 -27.80 50.04 -42.10
N LEU A 80 -28.06 50.77 -43.20
CA LEU A 80 -27.16 50.89 -44.36
C LEU A 80 -25.77 51.45 -44.03
N ILE A 81 -25.63 52.19 -42.92
CA ILE A 81 -24.36 52.80 -42.48
C ILE A 81 -23.83 52.20 -41.17
N HIS A 82 -24.44 51.14 -40.66
CA HIS A 82 -24.01 50.50 -39.42
C HIS A 82 -22.58 49.93 -39.53
N GLU A 83 -22.27 49.21 -40.59
CA GLU A 83 -20.93 48.64 -40.79
C GLU A 83 -19.84 49.71 -40.91
N GLU A 84 -20.12 50.80 -41.63
CA GLU A 84 -19.22 51.95 -41.74
C GLU A 84 -19.03 52.65 -40.39
N SER A 85 -20.12 52.86 -39.64
CA SER A 85 -20.09 53.46 -38.30
C SER A 85 -19.26 52.64 -37.32
N LEU A 86 -19.28 51.31 -37.43
CA LEU A 86 -18.49 50.41 -36.60
C LEU A 86 -16.99 50.50 -36.90
N ARG A 87 -16.61 50.62 -38.16
CA ARG A 87 -15.21 50.86 -38.54
C ARG A 87 -14.72 52.20 -37.99
N GLU A 88 -15.56 53.23 -38.02
CA GLU A 88 -15.25 54.52 -37.40
C GLU A 88 -15.12 54.44 -35.87
N ILE A 89 -16.02 53.71 -35.20
CA ILE A 89 -15.95 53.46 -33.75
C ILE A 89 -14.60 52.80 -33.40
N ASN A 90 -14.24 51.71 -34.08
CA ASN A 90 -12.96 51.03 -33.85
C ASN A 90 -11.76 51.95 -34.06
N ARG A 91 -11.77 52.76 -35.12
CA ARG A 91 -10.68 53.72 -35.40
C ARG A 91 -10.55 54.79 -34.32
N SER A 92 -11.67 55.37 -33.88
CA SER A 92 -11.66 56.39 -32.81
C SER A 92 -11.23 55.81 -31.46
N LEU A 93 -11.68 54.59 -31.11
CA LEU A 93 -11.28 53.91 -29.87
C LEU A 93 -9.76 53.65 -29.82
N VAL A 94 -9.16 53.15 -30.90
CA VAL A 94 -7.71 52.90 -31.00
C VAL A 94 -6.90 54.20 -30.84
N GLN A 95 -7.35 55.30 -31.45
CA GLN A 95 -6.66 56.59 -31.34
C GLN A 95 -6.71 57.15 -29.91
N LEU A 96 -7.84 57.00 -29.21
CA LEU A 96 -7.98 57.44 -27.83
C LEU A 96 -7.08 56.63 -26.88
N ILE A 97 -7.09 55.30 -27.01
CA ILE A 97 -6.24 54.43 -26.20
C ILE A 97 -4.77 54.80 -26.38
N ARG A 98 -4.33 55.16 -27.58
CA ARG A 98 -2.93 55.56 -27.84
C ARG A 98 -2.54 56.92 -27.23
N LYS A 99 -3.48 57.86 -27.09
CA LYS A 99 -3.18 59.26 -26.70
C LYS A 99 -3.46 59.60 -25.23
N GLN A 100 -4.31 58.84 -24.54
CA GLN A 100 -4.74 59.19 -23.17
C GLN A 100 -3.75 58.77 -22.07
N SER A 101 -3.83 59.48 -20.94
CA SER A 101 -3.13 59.19 -19.69
C SER A 101 -3.71 57.94 -19.00
N PHE A 102 -2.99 57.37 -18.03
CA PHE A 102 -3.41 56.13 -17.36
C PHE A 102 -4.76 56.27 -16.62
N GLU A 103 -4.94 57.35 -15.84
CA GLU A 103 -6.15 57.57 -15.01
C GLU A 103 -7.39 57.81 -15.88
N ASP A 104 -7.23 58.51 -17.01
CA ASP A 104 -8.33 58.79 -17.94
C ASP A 104 -8.80 57.53 -18.70
N ILE A 105 -7.89 56.58 -18.96
CA ILE A 105 -8.21 55.35 -19.71
C ILE A 105 -9.06 54.37 -18.91
N GLU A 106 -8.89 54.30 -17.59
CA GLU A 106 -9.68 53.38 -16.75
C GLU A 106 -11.17 53.76 -16.76
N GLN A 107 -11.46 55.06 -16.58
CA GLN A 107 -12.83 55.58 -16.67
C GLN A 107 -13.41 55.43 -18.09
N PHE A 108 -12.55 55.57 -19.09
CA PHE A 108 -12.90 55.33 -20.49
C PHE A 108 -13.28 53.87 -20.74
N PHE A 109 -12.57 52.88 -20.18
CA PHE A 109 -12.94 51.47 -20.32
C PHE A 109 -14.32 51.21 -19.72
N ILE A 110 -14.59 51.70 -18.51
CA ILE A 110 -15.91 51.54 -17.87
C ILE A 110 -17.03 52.04 -18.79
N THR A 111 -16.87 53.26 -19.31
CA THR A 111 -17.87 53.89 -20.19
C THR A 111 -18.02 53.13 -21.51
N THR A 112 -16.92 52.74 -22.13
CA THR A 112 -16.90 52.02 -23.41
C THR A 112 -17.55 50.65 -23.30
N PHE A 113 -17.20 49.87 -22.26
CA PHE A 113 -17.78 48.55 -22.03
C PHE A 113 -19.27 48.61 -21.68
N GLN A 114 -19.74 49.65 -20.97
CA GLN A 114 -21.17 49.88 -20.75
C GLN A 114 -21.94 50.11 -22.06
N LEU A 115 -21.39 50.92 -22.97
CA LEU A 115 -21.99 51.19 -24.28
C LEU A 115 -22.00 49.95 -25.18
N LEU A 116 -20.93 49.16 -25.19
CA LEU A 116 -20.87 47.88 -25.91
C LEU A 116 -21.88 46.89 -25.32
N LYS A 117 -22.01 46.81 -24.00
CA LYS A 117 -22.92 45.89 -23.31
C LYS A 117 -24.39 46.17 -23.62
N ALA A 118 -24.77 47.43 -23.79
CA ALA A 118 -26.13 47.80 -24.20
C ALA A 118 -26.49 47.27 -25.61
N ASN A 119 -25.48 47.09 -26.47
CA ASN A 119 -25.65 46.74 -27.88
C ASN A 119 -25.31 45.27 -28.22
N VAL A 120 -24.70 44.52 -27.31
CA VAL A 120 -24.27 43.13 -27.54
C VAL A 120 -25.43 42.20 -27.93
N ARG A 121 -26.65 42.42 -27.41
CA ARG A 121 -27.82 41.61 -27.76
C ARG A 121 -28.25 41.79 -29.22
N LYS A 122 -27.98 42.95 -29.82
CA LYS A 122 -28.32 43.25 -31.23
C LYS A 122 -27.17 42.92 -32.18
N TYR A 123 -25.93 43.18 -31.75
CA TYR A 123 -24.72 43.04 -32.57
C TYR A 123 -23.58 42.34 -31.79
N PRO A 124 -23.70 41.03 -31.52
CA PRO A 124 -22.76 40.34 -30.64
C PRO A 124 -21.36 40.21 -31.24
N HIS A 125 -21.24 39.72 -32.49
CA HIS A 125 -19.94 39.56 -33.17
C HIS A 125 -19.15 40.87 -33.24
N THR A 126 -19.84 41.95 -33.55
CA THR A 126 -19.25 43.28 -33.64
C THR A 126 -18.72 43.75 -32.29
N SER A 127 -19.52 43.58 -31.23
CA SER A 127 -19.11 43.99 -29.88
C SER A 127 -17.87 43.22 -29.42
N LEU A 128 -17.80 41.92 -29.74
CA LEU A 128 -16.64 41.08 -29.45
C LEU A 128 -15.41 41.48 -30.25
N GLN A 129 -15.56 41.82 -31.53
CA GLN A 129 -14.47 42.31 -32.36
C GLN A 129 -13.91 43.64 -31.83
N CYS A 130 -14.77 44.56 -31.35
CA CYS A 130 -14.32 45.79 -30.69
C CYS A 130 -13.46 45.46 -29.45
N ILE A 131 -13.89 44.52 -28.61
CA ILE A 131 -13.13 44.08 -27.43
C ILE A 131 -11.77 43.50 -27.83
N GLN A 132 -11.72 42.66 -28.88
CA GLN A 132 -10.46 42.10 -29.38
C GLN A 132 -9.47 43.18 -29.83
N VAL A 133 -9.95 44.17 -30.59
CA VAL A 133 -9.13 45.28 -31.10
C VAL A 133 -8.63 46.18 -29.97
N ILE A 134 -9.51 46.54 -29.02
CA ILE A 134 -9.13 47.32 -27.83
C ILE A 134 -8.05 46.58 -27.06
N GLY A 135 -8.28 45.30 -26.76
CA GLY A 135 -7.34 44.49 -26.00
C GLY A 135 -5.97 44.42 -26.67
N GLY A 136 -5.92 44.14 -27.98
CA GLY A 136 -4.65 44.11 -28.72
C GLY A 136 -3.82 45.39 -28.62
N GLU A 137 -4.46 46.56 -28.60
CA GLU A 137 -3.76 47.84 -28.38
C GLU A 137 -3.35 48.07 -26.92
N VAL A 138 -4.13 47.56 -25.96
CA VAL A 138 -3.78 47.60 -24.53
C VAL A 138 -2.55 46.74 -24.24
N PHE A 139 -2.48 45.52 -24.77
CA PHE A 139 -1.32 44.64 -24.61
C PHE A 139 -0.03 45.24 -25.18
N LYS A 140 -0.10 45.92 -26.33
CA LYS A 140 1.04 46.61 -26.95
C LYS A 140 1.66 47.70 -26.08
N ARG A 141 0.94 48.25 -25.09
CA ARG A 141 1.47 49.25 -24.15
C ARG A 141 2.38 48.65 -23.08
N GLY A 142 2.40 47.32 -22.91
CA GLY A 142 3.30 46.63 -21.98
C GLY A 142 3.08 46.96 -20.49
N ASN A 143 1.92 47.50 -20.11
CA ASN A 143 1.60 47.88 -18.74
C ASN A 143 0.62 46.85 -18.13
N SER A 144 1.11 46.06 -17.17
CA SER A 144 0.33 44.98 -16.55
C SER A 144 -0.92 45.47 -15.81
N ARG A 145 -0.86 46.63 -15.14
CA ARG A 145 -2.00 47.20 -14.42
C ARG A 145 -3.12 47.64 -15.39
N LEU A 146 -2.73 48.21 -16.53
CA LEU A 146 -3.69 48.61 -17.57
C LEU A 146 -4.36 47.39 -18.21
N VAL A 147 -3.57 46.35 -18.50
CA VAL A 147 -4.07 45.05 -18.98
C VAL A 147 -5.04 44.48 -17.96
N GLU A 148 -4.68 44.44 -16.67
CA GLU A 148 -5.54 43.92 -15.61
C GLU A 148 -6.88 44.66 -15.52
N ALA A 149 -6.86 46.00 -15.55
CA ALA A 149 -8.08 46.82 -15.55
C ALA A 149 -8.96 46.51 -16.77
N PHE A 150 -8.38 46.39 -17.96
CA PHE A 150 -9.09 45.99 -19.17
C PHE A 150 -9.70 44.58 -19.05
N LEU A 151 -8.94 43.60 -18.55
CA LEU A 151 -9.41 42.21 -18.38
C LEU A 151 -10.59 42.15 -17.39
N TRP A 152 -10.57 42.91 -16.29
CA TRP A 152 -11.71 43.01 -15.39
C TRP A 152 -12.97 43.54 -16.07
N GLN A 153 -12.83 44.56 -16.94
CA GLN A 153 -13.98 45.06 -17.70
C GLN A 153 -14.46 44.04 -18.75
N ALA A 154 -13.55 43.29 -19.37
CA ALA A 154 -13.91 42.20 -20.27
C ALA A 154 -14.69 41.07 -19.57
N VAL A 155 -14.35 40.73 -18.31
CA VAL A 155 -15.13 39.78 -17.51
C VAL A 155 -16.49 40.36 -17.10
N ARG A 156 -16.55 41.65 -16.73
CA ARG A 156 -17.82 42.34 -16.37
C ARG A 156 -18.76 42.57 -17.55
N PHE A 157 -18.22 42.64 -18.77
CA PHE A 157 -19.00 42.73 -20.00
C PHE A 157 -20.02 41.60 -20.10
N GLY A 158 -19.59 40.37 -19.78
CA GLY A 158 -20.39 39.16 -19.82
C GLY A 158 -19.93 38.20 -20.93
N PHE A 159 -20.42 36.96 -20.83
CA PHE A 159 -20.07 35.87 -21.74
C PHE A 159 -21.27 35.51 -22.63
N GLN A 160 -21.01 35.04 -23.85
CA GLN A 160 -22.06 34.52 -24.73
C GLN A 160 -22.17 33.01 -24.53
N TYR A 161 -23.26 32.54 -23.91
CA TYR A 161 -23.51 31.13 -23.62
C TYR A 161 -24.04 30.38 -24.84
N ALA A 162 -23.81 29.06 -24.92
CA ALA A 162 -24.17 28.22 -26.06
C ALA A 162 -25.69 28.17 -26.31
N ASN A 163 -26.50 28.20 -25.24
CA ASN A 163 -27.97 28.23 -25.26
C ASN A 163 -28.58 27.25 -26.28
N VAL A 164 -28.24 25.98 -26.15
CA VAL A 164 -28.81 24.91 -26.98
C VAL A 164 -30.30 24.80 -26.66
N MET A 165 -31.17 25.21 -27.60
CA MET A 165 -32.62 25.21 -27.39
C MET A 165 -33.35 24.09 -28.16
N GLY A 166 -32.65 23.37 -29.04
CA GLY A 166 -33.20 22.30 -29.86
C GLY A 166 -32.46 22.15 -31.19
N VAL A 167 -33.11 21.53 -32.17
CA VAL A 167 -32.62 21.38 -33.55
C VAL A 167 -33.66 21.95 -34.51
N ASP A 168 -33.23 22.67 -35.55
CA ASP A 168 -34.13 23.26 -36.55
C ASP A 168 -34.61 22.27 -37.64
N GLU A 169 -35.45 22.75 -38.57
CA GLU A 169 -36.01 21.99 -39.69
C GLU A 169 -34.92 21.44 -40.64
N ASP A 170 -33.75 22.08 -40.69
CA ASP A 170 -32.57 21.68 -41.48
C ASP A 170 -31.62 20.76 -40.69
N TRP A 171 -32.02 20.36 -39.48
CA TRP A 171 -31.35 19.42 -38.60
C TRP A 171 -30.05 19.99 -38.01
N GLN A 172 -29.96 21.32 -37.86
CA GLN A 172 -28.84 21.98 -37.20
C GLN A 172 -29.15 22.31 -35.74
N PRO A 173 -28.20 22.14 -34.80
CA PRO A 173 -28.39 22.56 -33.42
C PRO A 173 -28.64 24.08 -33.33
N LEU A 174 -29.80 24.47 -32.79
CA LEU A 174 -30.15 25.85 -32.50
C LEU A 174 -29.31 26.34 -31.32
N THR A 175 -28.22 27.03 -31.64
CA THR A 175 -27.24 27.52 -30.67
C THR A 175 -26.93 28.99 -30.91
N ASN A 176 -26.42 29.67 -29.88
CA ASN A 176 -25.98 31.05 -29.99
C ASN A 176 -24.73 31.13 -30.90
N PRO A 177 -24.81 31.75 -32.09
CA PRO A 177 -23.68 31.82 -33.02
C PRO A 177 -22.49 32.63 -32.47
N ALA A 178 -22.73 33.49 -31.48
CA ALA A 178 -21.69 34.28 -30.85
C ALA A 178 -20.90 33.53 -29.76
N HIS A 179 -21.33 32.32 -29.35
CA HIS A 179 -20.69 31.56 -28.28
C HIS A 179 -19.23 31.21 -28.61
N LEU A 180 -19.01 30.50 -29.73
CA LEU A 180 -17.67 30.10 -30.14
C LEU A 180 -16.79 31.30 -30.52
N ALA A 181 -17.40 32.31 -31.15
CA ALA A 181 -16.72 33.58 -31.44
C ALA A 181 -16.23 34.28 -30.16
N ASN A 182 -17.02 34.27 -29.08
CA ASN A 182 -16.62 34.82 -27.79
C ASN A 182 -15.42 34.06 -27.20
N ILE A 183 -15.44 32.73 -27.24
CA ILE A 183 -14.32 31.89 -26.79
C ILE A 183 -13.04 32.24 -27.58
N ARG A 184 -13.12 32.31 -28.91
CA ARG A 184 -11.99 32.65 -29.78
C ARG A 184 -11.42 34.04 -29.49
N VAL A 185 -12.28 35.04 -29.28
CA VAL A 185 -11.84 36.40 -28.91
C VAL A 185 -11.09 36.39 -27.57
N TRP A 186 -11.61 35.68 -26.56
CA TRP A 186 -10.95 35.61 -25.26
C TRP A 186 -9.63 34.84 -25.33
N LEU A 187 -9.57 33.74 -26.08
CA LEU A 187 -8.31 33.01 -26.34
C LEU A 187 -7.29 33.88 -27.08
N HIS A 188 -7.72 34.63 -28.10
CA HIS A 188 -6.84 35.56 -28.80
C HIS A 188 -6.22 36.59 -27.86
N LEU A 189 -6.99 37.14 -26.92
CA LEU A 189 -6.48 38.06 -25.90
C LEU A 189 -5.51 37.36 -24.94
N ILE A 190 -5.81 36.14 -24.50
CA ILE A 190 -4.92 35.34 -23.63
C ILE A 190 -3.59 35.06 -24.33
N MET A 191 -3.61 34.72 -25.62
CA MET A 191 -2.42 34.40 -26.41
C MET A 191 -1.48 35.60 -26.60
N GLN A 192 -1.97 36.84 -26.51
CA GLN A 192 -1.10 38.04 -26.64
C GLN A 192 -0.01 38.08 -25.56
N GLU A 193 -0.38 37.81 -24.30
CA GLU A 193 0.56 37.76 -23.19
C GLU A 193 0.01 36.84 -22.07
N PRO A 194 0.18 35.52 -22.21
CA PRO A 194 -0.42 34.50 -21.34
C PRO A 194 -0.25 34.76 -19.84
N LYS A 195 0.94 35.21 -19.43
CA LYS A 195 1.30 35.42 -18.01
C LYS A 195 0.47 36.49 -17.30
N TRP A 196 -0.16 37.43 -18.03
CA TRP A 196 -1.00 38.48 -17.45
C TRP A 196 -2.50 38.16 -17.51
N CYS A 197 -2.88 37.07 -18.16
CA CYS A 197 -4.28 36.80 -18.51
C CYS A 197 -4.98 35.79 -17.60
N SER A 198 -4.45 35.52 -16.40
CA SER A 198 -5.04 34.55 -15.45
C SER A 198 -6.49 34.88 -15.10
N ILE A 199 -6.84 36.16 -14.95
CA ILE A 199 -8.21 36.63 -14.68
C ILE A 199 -9.16 36.23 -15.81
N LEU A 200 -8.80 36.52 -17.06
CA LEU A 200 -9.66 36.22 -18.21
C LEU A 200 -9.75 34.72 -18.47
N PHE A 201 -8.66 33.99 -18.28
CA PHE A 201 -8.64 32.54 -18.46
C PHE A 201 -9.45 31.82 -17.39
N SER A 202 -9.32 32.25 -16.14
CA SER A 202 -10.15 31.82 -15.02
C SER A 202 -11.64 32.07 -15.30
N ALA A 203 -11.99 33.24 -15.82
CA ALA A 203 -13.35 33.56 -16.21
C ALA A 203 -13.88 32.65 -17.33
N LEU A 204 -13.04 32.32 -18.32
CA LEU A 204 -13.38 31.40 -19.40
C LEU A 204 -13.69 29.99 -18.86
N ILE A 205 -12.84 29.48 -17.96
CA ILE A 205 -13.01 28.18 -17.30
C ILE A 205 -14.32 28.14 -16.50
N ILE A 206 -14.61 29.18 -15.71
CA ILE A 206 -15.82 29.26 -14.89
C ILE A 206 -17.08 29.23 -15.77
N ASN A 207 -17.14 30.06 -16.81
CA ASN A 207 -18.28 30.10 -17.71
C ASN A 207 -18.52 28.72 -18.35
N ILE A 208 -17.49 28.12 -18.97
CA ILE A 208 -17.63 26.84 -19.67
C ILE A 208 -17.96 25.69 -18.70
N LYS A 209 -17.33 25.64 -17.51
CA LYS A 209 -17.58 24.58 -16.53
C LYS A 209 -19.02 24.58 -16.03
N LEU A 210 -19.61 25.78 -15.83
CA LEU A 210 -20.95 25.94 -15.28
C LEU A 210 -22.06 25.91 -16.34
N SER A 211 -21.81 26.39 -17.55
CA SER A 211 -22.82 26.45 -18.64
C SER A 211 -22.68 25.38 -19.72
N GLY A 212 -21.54 24.71 -19.82
CA GLY A 212 -21.21 23.83 -20.94
C GLY A 212 -20.77 24.57 -22.20
N THR A 213 -20.45 23.79 -23.24
CA THR A 213 -20.04 24.28 -24.57
C THR A 213 -20.62 23.36 -25.66
N CYS A 214 -20.83 23.92 -26.85
CA CYS A 214 -21.22 23.19 -28.05
C CYS A 214 -20.20 23.52 -29.15
N VAL A 215 -19.51 22.49 -29.64
CA VAL A 215 -18.51 22.63 -30.71
C VAL A 215 -18.87 21.62 -31.81
N LYS A 216 -19.07 22.10 -33.04
CA LYS A 216 -19.26 21.23 -34.20
C LYS A 216 -17.89 20.75 -34.67
N ASP A 217 -17.80 19.51 -35.15
CA ASP A 217 -16.55 18.98 -35.71
C ASP A 217 -16.02 19.85 -36.86
N THR A 218 -16.93 20.46 -37.62
CA THR A 218 -16.64 21.34 -38.77
C THR A 218 -16.09 22.70 -38.37
N ASP A 219 -16.18 23.10 -37.10
CA ASP A 219 -15.63 24.37 -36.62
C ASP A 219 -14.10 24.35 -36.54
N LEU A 220 -13.48 23.15 -36.60
CA LEU A 220 -12.03 22.91 -36.55
C LEU A 220 -11.34 23.59 -35.37
N PHE A 221 -11.98 23.55 -34.19
CA PHE A 221 -11.47 24.17 -32.97
C PHE A 221 -10.13 23.55 -32.48
N GLN A 222 -9.74 22.40 -33.03
CA GLN A 222 -8.41 21.83 -32.85
C GLN A 222 -7.30 22.83 -33.23
N ARG A 223 -7.51 23.64 -34.28
CA ARG A 223 -6.58 24.70 -34.70
C ARG A 223 -6.41 25.77 -33.62
N ASP A 224 -7.52 26.20 -33.02
CA ASP A 224 -7.52 27.19 -31.93
C ASP A 224 -6.74 26.68 -30.71
N ILE A 225 -6.78 25.36 -30.43
CA ILE A 225 -5.97 24.73 -29.39
C ILE A 225 -4.49 24.68 -29.78
N THR A 226 -4.15 24.25 -31.00
CA THR A 226 -2.76 24.25 -31.47
C THR A 226 -2.15 25.65 -31.42
N ASP A 227 -2.88 26.68 -31.81
CA ASP A 227 -2.43 28.08 -31.71
C ASP A 227 -2.15 28.47 -30.25
N LEU A 228 -3.01 28.09 -29.31
CA LEU A 228 -2.77 28.30 -27.87
C LEU A 228 -1.49 27.60 -27.40
N LEU A 229 -1.23 26.37 -27.83
CA LEU A 229 -0.05 25.59 -27.45
C LEU A 229 1.26 26.10 -28.08
N ASN A 230 1.17 26.91 -29.13
CA ASN A 230 2.32 27.57 -29.76
C ASN A 230 2.68 28.92 -29.10
N HIS A 231 1.92 29.37 -28.11
CA HIS A 231 2.24 30.53 -27.27
C HIS A 231 2.89 30.09 -25.95
N PRO A 232 3.63 30.99 -25.23
CA PRO A 232 4.36 30.65 -24.01
C PRO A 232 3.42 30.45 -22.81
N ILE A 233 2.72 29.31 -22.80
CA ILE A 233 1.71 28.95 -21.79
C ILE A 233 2.32 28.43 -20.49
N GLY A 234 3.64 28.23 -20.40
CA GLY A 234 4.31 27.68 -19.21
C GLY A 234 3.84 28.28 -17.86
N PRO A 235 3.79 29.62 -17.70
CA PRO A 235 3.33 30.27 -16.46
C PRO A 235 1.86 30.01 -16.11
N ILE A 236 1.04 29.67 -17.10
CA ILE A 236 -0.41 29.42 -16.96
C ILE A 236 -0.79 28.01 -17.38
N TYR A 237 0.18 27.07 -17.43
CA TYR A 237 -0.01 25.74 -18.01
C TYR A 237 -1.13 24.97 -17.31
N ASN A 238 -1.23 25.11 -15.98
CA ASN A 238 -2.32 24.54 -15.21
C ASN A 238 -3.71 25.07 -15.64
N LEU A 239 -3.84 26.38 -15.89
CA LEU A 239 -5.09 26.98 -16.39
C LEU A 239 -5.39 26.54 -17.84
N ALA A 240 -4.36 26.47 -18.68
CA ALA A 240 -4.51 25.96 -20.04
C ALA A 240 -5.04 24.51 -20.05
N LYS A 241 -4.51 23.64 -19.18
CA LYS A 241 -5.02 22.28 -18.99
C LYS A 241 -6.44 22.26 -18.44
N GLN A 242 -6.75 23.07 -17.43
CA GLN A 242 -8.11 23.16 -16.88
C GLN A 242 -9.13 23.55 -17.96
N PHE A 243 -8.82 24.55 -18.78
CA PHE A 243 -9.68 24.97 -19.90
C PHE A 243 -9.80 23.87 -20.96
N THR A 244 -8.68 23.35 -21.44
CA THR A 244 -8.68 22.37 -22.52
C THR A 244 -9.37 21.06 -22.12
N LYS A 245 -9.26 20.60 -20.87
CA LYS A 245 -10.04 19.45 -20.34
C LYS A 245 -11.57 19.63 -20.50
N LEU A 246 -12.08 20.86 -20.60
CA LEU A 246 -13.50 21.16 -20.81
C LEU A 246 -13.92 21.18 -22.28
N MET A 247 -12.97 21.21 -23.21
CA MET A 247 -13.23 21.31 -24.65
C MET A 247 -13.33 19.90 -25.27
N PRO A 248 -14.48 19.53 -25.86
CA PRO A 248 -14.69 18.19 -26.43
C PRO A 248 -14.09 18.11 -27.84
N VAL A 249 -12.80 18.38 -27.99
CA VAL A 249 -12.15 18.57 -29.31
C VAL A 249 -10.97 17.61 -29.55
N PHE A 250 -10.60 16.78 -28.57
CA PHE A 250 -9.43 15.89 -28.60
C PHE A 250 -9.65 14.60 -29.39
N PHE A 251 -10.10 14.77 -30.63
CA PHE A 251 -10.23 13.73 -31.64
C PHE A 251 -9.56 14.17 -32.94
N ASN A 252 -9.04 13.21 -33.68
CA ASN A 252 -8.37 13.47 -34.96
C ASN A 252 -9.33 13.36 -36.14
N GLU A 253 -10.38 12.54 -36.05
CA GLU A 253 -11.34 12.27 -37.13
C GLU A 253 -12.52 13.26 -37.10
N ILE A 254 -12.70 14.02 -38.18
CA ILE A 254 -13.76 15.02 -38.37
C ILE A 254 -14.98 14.32 -38.96
N GLY A 255 -16.13 14.44 -38.27
CA GLY A 255 -17.36 13.72 -38.64
C GLY A 255 -17.33 12.23 -38.30
N ALA A 256 -18.28 11.46 -38.82
CA ALA A 256 -18.30 10.00 -38.68
C ALA A 256 -17.45 9.34 -39.78
N GLU A 257 -16.26 8.88 -39.42
CA GLU A 257 -15.38 8.07 -40.26
C GLU A 257 -15.10 6.69 -39.63
N GLY A 258 -14.44 5.80 -40.39
CA GLY A 258 -14.03 4.47 -39.94
C GLY A 258 -15.16 3.65 -39.30
N GLU A 259 -14.86 3.06 -38.14
CA GLU A 259 -15.77 2.18 -37.41
C GLU A 259 -17.07 2.90 -36.99
N LEU A 260 -17.00 4.18 -36.62
CA LEU A 260 -18.19 4.94 -36.20
C LEU A 260 -19.19 5.07 -37.35
N ARG A 261 -18.71 5.25 -38.59
CA ARG A 261 -19.54 5.31 -39.78
C ARG A 261 -20.18 3.97 -40.12
N GLU A 262 -19.42 2.88 -39.99
CA GLU A 262 -19.90 1.52 -40.24
C GLU A 262 -21.01 1.15 -39.25
N VAL A 263 -20.75 1.31 -37.94
CA VAL A 263 -21.70 0.98 -36.87
C VAL A 263 -22.97 1.80 -36.97
N SER A 264 -22.87 3.11 -37.19
CA SER A 264 -24.05 3.99 -37.33
C SER A 264 -24.87 3.72 -38.60
N THR A 265 -24.22 3.26 -39.67
CA THR A 265 -24.92 2.87 -40.91
C THR A 265 -25.62 1.52 -40.74
N GLU A 266 -24.94 0.53 -40.17
CA GLU A 266 -25.52 -0.79 -39.86
C GLU A 266 -26.74 -0.63 -38.94
N LEU A 267 -26.62 0.20 -37.89
CA LEU A 267 -27.69 0.47 -36.93
C LEU A 267 -28.97 1.02 -37.59
N ASP A 268 -28.85 1.95 -38.53
CA ASP A 268 -29.99 2.52 -39.29
C ASP A 268 -30.54 1.55 -40.35
N GLU A 269 -29.69 0.71 -40.93
CA GLU A 269 -30.07 -0.24 -41.98
C GLU A 269 -30.81 -1.48 -41.46
N LEU A 270 -30.69 -1.83 -40.17
CA LEU A 270 -31.45 -2.92 -39.52
C LEU A 270 -32.96 -2.81 -39.78
N HIS A 271 -33.51 -1.60 -39.75
CA HIS A 271 -34.92 -1.33 -40.03
C HIS A 271 -35.14 -0.64 -41.38
N LYS A 272 -34.18 -0.74 -42.31
CA LYS A 272 -34.23 -0.11 -43.63
C LYS A 272 -34.55 1.39 -43.54
N ARG A 273 -34.00 2.08 -42.55
CA ARG A 273 -34.17 3.53 -42.30
C ARG A 273 -35.61 3.97 -41.96
N ARG A 274 -36.42 3.05 -41.42
CA ARG A 274 -37.80 3.32 -40.99
C ARG A 274 -37.92 3.71 -39.52
N ASP A 275 -36.89 3.46 -38.73
CA ASP A 275 -36.81 3.91 -37.35
C ASP A 275 -36.39 5.38 -37.33
N LEU A 276 -37.37 6.26 -37.11
CA LEU A 276 -37.19 7.71 -37.20
C LEU A 276 -36.12 8.23 -36.24
N LEU A 277 -36.07 7.69 -35.01
CA LEU A 277 -35.17 8.14 -33.95
C LEU A 277 -33.71 7.78 -34.27
N ILE A 278 -33.48 6.54 -34.68
CA ILE A 278 -32.14 6.06 -35.07
C ILE A 278 -31.68 6.65 -36.41
N HIS A 279 -32.61 6.83 -37.36
CA HIS A 279 -32.30 7.48 -38.62
C HIS A 279 -31.82 8.92 -38.41
N PHE A 280 -32.50 9.66 -37.53
CA PHE A 280 -32.09 11.00 -37.14
C PHE A 280 -30.73 11.01 -36.43
N LEU A 281 -30.51 10.10 -35.47
CA LEU A 281 -29.21 9.95 -34.79
C LEU A 281 -28.06 9.72 -35.76
N ARG A 282 -28.22 8.84 -36.76
CA ARG A 282 -27.19 8.61 -37.78
C ARG A 282 -26.94 9.87 -38.60
N LYS A 283 -28.00 10.55 -39.04
CA LYS A 283 -27.91 11.76 -39.86
C LYS A 283 -27.19 12.89 -39.13
N GLN A 284 -27.52 13.11 -37.85
CA GLN A 284 -26.79 14.02 -36.97
C GLN A 284 -25.30 13.67 -36.90
N SER A 285 -24.97 12.39 -36.70
CA SER A 285 -23.58 11.93 -36.63
C SER A 285 -22.80 12.08 -37.94
N HIS A 286 -23.45 12.08 -39.11
CA HIS A 286 -22.78 12.13 -40.42
C HIS A 286 -22.72 13.54 -41.01
N VAL A 287 -23.69 14.40 -40.72
CA VAL A 287 -23.84 15.70 -41.38
C VAL A 287 -23.32 16.85 -40.51
N GLU A 288 -23.66 16.87 -39.22
CA GLU A 288 -23.23 17.92 -38.27
C GLU A 288 -22.82 17.30 -36.91
N SER A 289 -21.79 16.45 -36.94
CA SER A 289 -21.31 15.78 -35.72
C SER A 289 -20.87 16.80 -34.66
N SER A 290 -21.35 16.61 -33.43
CA SER A 290 -21.03 17.46 -32.28
C SER A 290 -21.04 16.65 -30.98
N ASN A 291 -20.54 17.27 -29.90
CA ASN A 291 -20.52 16.66 -28.57
C ASN A 291 -21.91 16.36 -27.99
N LEU A 292 -22.98 17.00 -28.50
CA LEU A 292 -24.36 16.80 -28.05
C LEU A 292 -24.90 15.39 -28.35
N ILE A 293 -24.33 14.70 -29.35
CA ILE A 293 -24.78 13.36 -29.77
C ILE A 293 -24.61 12.35 -28.61
N VAL A 294 -23.60 12.53 -27.76
CA VAL A 294 -23.38 11.67 -26.59
C VAL A 294 -24.57 11.75 -25.62
N ASP A 295 -25.07 12.95 -25.36
CA ASP A 295 -26.22 13.15 -24.49
C ASP A 295 -27.53 12.78 -25.19
N PHE A 296 -27.62 12.93 -26.52
CA PHE A 296 -28.75 12.43 -27.28
C PHE A 296 -28.90 10.90 -27.18
N ILE A 297 -27.80 10.13 -27.27
CA ILE A 297 -27.85 8.67 -27.07
C ILE A 297 -28.30 8.31 -25.65
N LYS A 298 -27.86 9.05 -24.62
CA LYS A 298 -28.35 8.85 -23.24
C LYS A 298 -29.85 9.14 -23.14
N ALA A 299 -30.34 10.16 -23.84
CA ALA A 299 -31.76 10.47 -23.90
C ALA A 299 -32.55 9.34 -24.60
N ILE A 300 -32.00 8.72 -25.66
CA ILE A 300 -32.60 7.53 -26.30
C ILE A 300 -32.70 6.35 -25.33
N PHE A 301 -31.63 6.03 -24.58
CA PHE A 301 -31.70 4.98 -23.55
C PHE A 301 -32.69 5.32 -22.43
N SER A 302 -32.74 6.58 -22.00
CA SER A 302 -33.69 7.05 -20.99
C SER A 302 -35.13 6.95 -21.48
N TYR A 303 -35.37 7.28 -22.75
CA TYR A 303 -36.64 7.13 -23.44
C TYR A 303 -37.07 5.66 -23.50
N TRP A 304 -36.18 4.76 -23.93
CA TRP A 304 -36.51 3.33 -23.92
C TRP A 304 -36.80 2.81 -22.51
N LEU A 305 -36.17 3.35 -21.47
CA LEU A 305 -36.44 2.94 -20.10
C LEU A 305 -37.79 3.46 -19.55
N THR A 306 -38.12 4.71 -19.85
CA THR A 306 -39.23 5.44 -19.19
C THR A 306 -40.48 5.60 -20.06
N LEU A 307 -40.34 5.47 -21.38
CA LEU A 307 -41.33 5.86 -22.39
C LEU A 307 -41.72 7.34 -22.36
N ASP A 308 -40.98 8.18 -21.62
CA ASP A 308 -41.21 9.62 -21.56
C ASP A 308 -40.50 10.32 -22.72
N LYS A 309 -41.26 10.77 -23.72
CA LYS A 309 -40.71 11.50 -24.88
C LYS A 309 -40.20 12.90 -24.54
N GLN A 310 -40.52 13.48 -23.37
CA GLN A 310 -40.02 14.81 -22.99
C GLN A 310 -38.49 14.84 -22.87
N VAL A 311 -37.86 13.71 -22.53
CA VAL A 311 -36.39 13.61 -22.43
C VAL A 311 -35.68 13.80 -23.77
N LEU A 312 -36.38 13.65 -24.90
CA LEU A 312 -35.85 13.82 -26.26
C LEU A 312 -36.04 15.23 -26.81
N GLN A 313 -36.82 16.09 -26.14
CA GLN A 313 -37.23 17.40 -26.65
C GLN A 313 -36.05 18.33 -26.94
N GLU A 314 -34.98 18.28 -26.14
CA GLU A 314 -33.79 19.12 -26.32
C GLU A 314 -32.93 18.71 -27.53
N PHE A 315 -33.19 17.53 -28.14
CA PHE A 315 -32.36 16.95 -29.20
C PHE A 315 -33.10 16.73 -30.53
N LEU A 316 -34.43 16.83 -30.55
CA LEU A 316 -35.26 16.59 -31.73
C LEU A 316 -36.06 17.85 -32.11
N PRO A 317 -36.25 18.13 -33.41
CA PRO A 317 -37.24 19.10 -33.88
C PRO A 317 -38.65 18.70 -33.44
N GLU A 318 -39.54 19.67 -33.19
CA GLU A 318 -40.92 19.41 -32.73
C GLU A 318 -41.70 18.46 -33.67
N GLU A 319 -41.44 18.56 -34.97
CA GLU A 319 -42.06 17.73 -36.02
C GLU A 319 -41.67 16.26 -35.93
N ILE A 320 -40.40 16.00 -35.63
CA ILE A 320 -39.87 14.64 -35.46
C ILE A 320 -40.34 14.09 -34.11
N LEU A 321 -40.27 14.91 -33.05
CA LEU A 321 -40.73 14.54 -31.71
C LEU A 321 -42.22 14.15 -31.69
N ALA A 322 -43.06 14.83 -32.48
CA ALA A 322 -44.47 14.50 -32.63
C ALA A 322 -44.72 13.14 -33.30
N GLN A 323 -43.78 12.67 -34.12
CA GLN A 323 -43.83 11.40 -34.85
C GLN A 323 -43.14 10.24 -34.10
N VAL A 324 -42.51 10.50 -32.94
CA VAL A 324 -41.97 9.43 -32.08
C VAL A 324 -43.13 8.79 -31.31
N ASP A 325 -43.45 7.55 -31.65
CA ASP A 325 -44.46 6.74 -30.97
C ASP A 325 -43.94 6.19 -29.64
N VAL A 326 -44.79 6.18 -28.59
CA VAL A 326 -44.50 5.59 -27.26
C VAL A 326 -44.73 4.07 -27.19
N SER A 327 -45.24 3.48 -28.26
CA SER A 327 -45.51 2.05 -28.39
C SER A 327 -45.42 1.63 -29.85
N GLY A 328 -44.99 0.41 -30.13
CA GLY A 328 -44.93 -0.13 -31.48
C GLY A 328 -43.63 -0.90 -31.77
N PRO A 329 -43.43 -1.32 -33.04
CA PRO A 329 -42.39 -2.29 -33.40
C PRO A 329 -40.96 -1.81 -33.14
N PHE A 330 -40.72 -0.50 -33.04
CA PHE A 330 -39.40 0.07 -32.80
C PHE A 330 -39.14 0.45 -31.32
N VAL A 331 -40.14 0.27 -30.44
CA VAL A 331 -40.09 0.74 -29.03
C VAL A 331 -40.39 -0.38 -28.04
N ASP A 332 -41.37 -1.24 -28.28
CA ASP A 332 -41.87 -2.20 -27.28
C ASP A 332 -40.79 -3.20 -26.82
N GLU A 333 -40.05 -3.79 -27.77
CA GLU A 333 -38.97 -4.75 -27.46
C GLU A 333 -37.74 -4.07 -26.84
N GLN A 334 -37.41 -2.85 -27.24
CA GLN A 334 -36.31 -2.08 -26.63
C GLN A 334 -36.66 -1.65 -25.21
N HIS A 335 -37.92 -1.29 -24.94
CA HIS A 335 -38.40 -0.98 -23.60
C HIS A 335 -38.35 -2.21 -22.69
N ALA A 336 -38.86 -3.35 -23.16
CA ALA A 336 -38.76 -4.61 -22.44
C ALA A 336 -37.30 -4.96 -22.12
N LEU A 337 -36.39 -4.81 -23.08
CA LEU A 337 -34.96 -5.05 -22.89
C LEU A 337 -34.35 -4.08 -21.86
N ALA A 338 -34.62 -2.77 -21.96
CA ALA A 338 -34.10 -1.74 -21.07
C ALA A 338 -34.56 -1.92 -19.61
N VAL A 339 -35.86 -2.18 -19.39
CA VAL A 339 -36.42 -2.46 -18.05
C VAL A 339 -35.80 -3.72 -17.46
N CYS A 340 -35.59 -4.74 -18.28
CA CYS A 340 -35.03 -6.00 -17.82
C CYS A 340 -33.54 -5.87 -17.46
N ILE A 341 -32.78 -5.07 -18.23
CA ILE A 341 -31.40 -4.68 -17.91
C ILE A 341 -31.35 -3.94 -16.56
N GLN A 342 -32.22 -2.95 -16.35
CA GLN A 342 -32.25 -2.20 -15.09
C GLN A 342 -32.58 -3.11 -13.91
N ARG A 343 -33.54 -4.03 -14.06
CA ARG A 343 -33.97 -4.94 -12.99
C ARG A 343 -32.90 -5.98 -12.61
N GLU A 344 -32.23 -6.58 -13.60
CA GLU A 344 -31.31 -7.69 -13.36
C GLU A 344 -29.86 -7.28 -13.13
N LEU A 345 -29.42 -6.16 -13.74
CA LEU A 345 -28.05 -5.68 -13.61
C LEU A 345 -27.89 -4.51 -12.61
N GLN A 346 -29.01 -3.95 -12.13
CA GLN A 346 -29.03 -2.85 -11.15
C GLN A 346 -28.12 -1.68 -11.52
N PHE A 347 -28.19 -1.24 -12.78
CA PHE A 347 -27.46 -0.06 -13.22
C PHE A 347 -28.09 1.20 -12.60
N ASP A 348 -27.29 1.97 -11.87
CA ASP A 348 -27.68 3.21 -11.22
C ASP A 348 -27.47 4.43 -12.14
N SER A 349 -26.64 4.28 -13.18
CA SER A 349 -26.31 5.35 -14.11
C SER A 349 -26.09 4.88 -15.54
N MET A 350 -26.23 5.79 -16.51
CA MET A 350 -25.88 5.53 -17.90
C MET A 350 -24.36 5.29 -18.12
N GLN A 351 -23.52 5.55 -17.13
CA GLN A 351 -22.09 5.19 -17.18
C GLN A 351 -21.88 3.67 -17.05
N ASP A 352 -22.78 2.95 -16.39
CA ASP A 352 -22.68 1.50 -16.23
C ASP A 352 -22.79 0.76 -17.58
N ILE A 353 -23.57 1.33 -18.51
CA ILE A 353 -23.69 0.84 -19.89
C ILE A 353 -22.35 0.98 -20.64
N LEU A 354 -21.59 2.06 -20.42
CA LEU A 354 -20.26 2.26 -21.03
C LEU A 354 -19.23 1.26 -20.48
N LEU A 355 -19.32 0.96 -19.18
CA LEU A 355 -18.41 0.03 -18.48
C LEU A 355 -18.81 -1.44 -18.64
N TRP A 356 -19.96 -1.72 -19.25
CA TRP A 356 -20.42 -3.10 -19.47
C TRP A 356 -19.53 -3.84 -20.48
N ASP A 357 -18.82 -4.85 -19.97
CA ASP A 357 -17.93 -5.74 -20.72
C ASP A 357 -18.62 -6.36 -21.95
N ASP A 358 -17.94 -6.33 -23.09
CA ASP A 358 -18.49 -6.75 -24.38
C ASP A 358 -18.79 -8.25 -24.45
N ALA A 359 -18.00 -9.09 -23.78
CA ALA A 359 -18.25 -10.55 -23.74
C ALA A 359 -19.43 -10.89 -22.84
N LYS A 360 -19.51 -10.27 -21.66
CA LYS A 360 -20.64 -10.42 -20.73
C LYS A 360 -21.93 -9.88 -21.33
N ARG A 361 -21.88 -8.72 -22.00
CA ARG A 361 -23.04 -8.12 -22.68
C ARG A 361 -23.56 -9.04 -23.77
N ARG A 362 -22.70 -9.55 -24.66
CA ARG A 362 -23.10 -10.50 -25.71
C ARG A 362 -23.76 -11.74 -25.12
N LYS A 363 -23.15 -12.35 -24.11
CA LYS A 363 -23.71 -13.53 -23.42
C LYS A 363 -25.08 -13.24 -22.79
N PHE A 364 -25.27 -12.07 -22.20
CA PHE A 364 -26.55 -11.65 -21.62
C PHE A 364 -27.63 -11.48 -22.70
N LEU A 365 -27.30 -10.79 -23.80
CA LEU A 365 -28.22 -10.59 -24.92
C LEU A 365 -28.55 -11.91 -25.63
N GLU A 366 -27.58 -12.82 -25.82
CA GLU A 366 -27.82 -14.16 -26.39
C GLU A 366 -28.77 -15.00 -25.52
N GLY A 367 -28.73 -14.84 -24.20
CA GLY A 367 -29.61 -15.51 -23.24
C GLY A 367 -31.07 -15.05 -23.26
N ARG A 368 -31.40 -13.94 -23.93
CA ARG A 368 -32.77 -13.41 -24.06
C ARG A 368 -33.43 -13.94 -25.34
N GLN A 369 -34.24 -14.98 -25.20
CA GLN A 369 -35.03 -15.54 -26.32
C GLN A 369 -36.39 -14.83 -26.50
N ASP A 370 -36.80 -14.04 -25.51
CA ASP A 370 -37.99 -13.20 -25.46
C ASP A 370 -37.90 -11.92 -26.31
N ILE A 371 -36.69 -11.56 -26.76
CA ILE A 371 -36.43 -10.39 -27.63
C ILE A 371 -35.92 -10.87 -28.99
N SER A 372 -36.39 -10.26 -30.08
CA SER A 372 -36.00 -10.63 -31.43
C SER A 372 -34.48 -10.46 -31.65
N PRO A 373 -33.85 -11.29 -32.51
CA PRO A 373 -32.42 -11.15 -32.81
C PRO A 373 -32.05 -9.76 -33.36
N VAL A 374 -32.97 -9.13 -34.10
CA VAL A 374 -32.77 -7.80 -34.70
C VAL A 374 -32.69 -6.73 -33.62
N GLU A 375 -33.60 -6.72 -32.64
CA GLU A 375 -33.61 -5.72 -31.57
C GLU A 375 -32.44 -5.90 -30.58
N ARG A 376 -32.02 -7.15 -30.34
CA ARG A 376 -30.79 -7.44 -29.58
C ARG A 376 -29.55 -6.86 -30.26
N LYS A 377 -29.48 -7.00 -31.59
CA LYS A 377 -28.38 -6.42 -32.38
C LYS A 377 -28.44 -4.90 -32.41
N ARG A 378 -29.63 -4.31 -32.54
CA ARG A 378 -29.85 -2.85 -32.47
C ARG A 378 -29.36 -2.25 -31.15
N PHE A 379 -29.69 -2.88 -30.02
CA PHE A 379 -29.18 -2.46 -28.71
C PHE A 379 -27.65 -2.56 -28.64
N GLU A 380 -27.07 -3.67 -29.11
CA GLU A 380 -25.61 -3.87 -29.12
C GLU A 380 -24.89 -2.79 -29.95
N LEU A 381 -25.38 -2.50 -31.16
CA LEU A 381 -24.81 -1.50 -32.05
C LEU A 381 -24.97 -0.08 -31.48
N LEU A 382 -26.09 0.25 -30.84
CA LEU A 382 -26.24 1.55 -30.17
C LEU A 382 -25.27 1.69 -28.99
N VAL A 383 -25.05 0.64 -28.20
CA VAL A 383 -24.02 0.63 -27.14
C VAL A 383 -22.62 0.79 -27.74
N ARG A 384 -22.31 0.15 -28.87
CA ARG A 384 -21.01 0.32 -29.55
C ARG A 384 -20.84 1.75 -30.07
N MET A 385 -21.87 2.31 -30.72
CA MET A 385 -21.88 3.71 -31.16
C MET A 385 -21.71 4.67 -29.98
N PHE A 386 -22.37 4.40 -28.85
CA PHE A 386 -22.22 5.17 -27.62
C PHE A 386 -20.78 5.15 -27.10
N LYS A 387 -20.14 3.97 -27.07
CA LYS A 387 -18.73 3.84 -26.67
C LYS A 387 -17.79 4.62 -27.59
N LEU A 388 -17.95 4.53 -28.90
CA LEU A 388 -17.12 5.23 -29.89
C LEU A 388 -17.26 6.75 -29.80
N LEU A 389 -18.49 7.27 -29.72
CA LEU A 389 -18.74 8.71 -29.57
C LEU A 389 -18.30 9.24 -28.21
N HIS A 390 -18.48 8.44 -27.15
CA HIS A 390 -17.98 8.82 -25.83
C HIS A 390 -16.45 8.92 -25.83
N GLN A 391 -15.73 7.99 -26.47
CA GLN A 391 -14.28 8.05 -26.63
C GLN A 391 -13.80 9.22 -27.50
N LYS A 392 -14.62 9.62 -28.50
CA LYS A 392 -14.32 10.75 -29.38
C LYS A 392 -14.41 12.08 -28.63
N TYR A 393 -15.47 12.31 -27.86
CA TYR A 393 -15.75 13.61 -27.24
C TYR A 393 -15.37 13.70 -25.75
N ASN A 394 -15.11 12.57 -25.07
CA ASN A 394 -14.73 12.53 -23.66
C ASN A 394 -13.40 11.80 -23.47
N LEU A 395 -12.65 12.21 -22.45
CA LEU A 395 -11.31 11.70 -22.15
C LEU A 395 -11.35 10.44 -21.25
N GLY A 396 -12.53 9.91 -20.93
CA GLY A 396 -12.78 8.77 -20.03
C GLY A 396 -12.61 7.40 -20.71
N LEU A 397 -12.23 6.37 -19.94
CA LEU A 397 -11.71 5.10 -20.43
C LEU A 397 -12.71 3.92 -20.44
N PRO A 398 -12.82 3.19 -21.57
CA PRO A 398 -12.93 1.73 -21.51
C PRO A 398 -11.80 0.94 -22.24
N GLU A 399 -11.11 1.49 -23.26
CA GLU A 399 -10.17 0.72 -24.14
C GLU A 399 -8.85 1.49 -24.46
N LEU A 400 -8.02 1.80 -23.46
CA LEU A 400 -6.77 2.57 -23.65
C LEU A 400 -5.76 1.89 -24.60
N ARG A 401 -5.78 0.55 -24.66
CA ARG A 401 -4.79 -0.25 -25.39
C ARG A 401 -4.76 0.11 -26.87
N THR A 402 -5.93 0.18 -27.51
CA THR A 402 -6.08 0.49 -28.93
C THR A 402 -5.58 1.91 -29.22
N GLN A 403 -5.86 2.86 -28.33
CA GLN A 403 -5.43 4.25 -28.45
C GLN A 403 -3.91 4.41 -28.34
N LEU A 404 -3.27 3.70 -27.39
CA LEU A 404 -1.80 3.71 -27.27
C LEU A 404 -1.13 3.05 -28.48
N GLN A 405 -1.70 1.96 -29.00
CA GLN A 405 -1.21 1.31 -30.22
C GLN A 405 -1.35 2.23 -31.45
N GLN A 406 -2.43 3.00 -31.53
CA GLN A 406 -2.61 3.97 -32.61
C GLN A 406 -1.62 5.12 -32.47
N ALA A 407 -1.45 5.70 -31.27
CA ALA A 407 -0.48 6.76 -31.00
C ALA A 407 0.96 6.34 -31.32
N ALA A 408 1.33 5.09 -31.00
CA ALA A 408 2.62 4.50 -31.36
C ALA A 408 2.87 4.49 -32.87
N LYS A 409 1.84 4.19 -33.67
CA LYS A 409 1.91 4.15 -35.14
C LYS A 409 1.92 5.53 -35.79
N THR A 410 1.32 6.55 -35.16
CA THR A 410 1.05 7.85 -35.82
C THR A 410 1.97 8.99 -35.40
N GLY A 411 2.79 8.85 -34.34
CA GLY A 411 3.75 9.90 -33.98
C GLY A 411 4.47 9.77 -32.61
N PHE A 412 4.15 8.76 -31.80
CA PHE A 412 4.73 8.58 -30.45
C PHE A 412 5.21 7.13 -30.26
N PRO A 413 6.26 6.67 -30.97
CA PRO A 413 6.72 5.27 -30.93
C PRO A 413 7.04 4.77 -29.52
N GLU A 414 7.40 5.67 -28.60
CA GLU A 414 7.72 5.37 -27.20
C GLU A 414 6.50 4.79 -26.43
N MET A 415 5.28 4.94 -26.95
CA MET A 415 4.08 4.33 -26.37
C MET A 415 4.04 2.80 -26.50
N GLU A 416 4.80 2.21 -27.42
CA GLU A 416 4.94 0.76 -27.54
C GLU A 416 5.66 0.17 -26.32
N ASP A 417 6.71 0.84 -25.83
CA ASP A 417 7.43 0.45 -24.62
C ASP A 417 6.51 0.52 -23.39
N LEU A 418 5.71 1.57 -23.26
CA LEU A 418 4.73 1.71 -22.18
C LEU A 418 3.73 0.55 -22.15
N LEU A 419 3.23 0.13 -23.32
CA LEU A 419 2.30 -1.01 -23.41
C LEU A 419 2.92 -2.30 -22.85
N THR A 420 4.20 -2.58 -23.13
CA THR A 420 4.86 -3.78 -22.58
C THR A 420 5.03 -3.74 -21.06
N VAL A 421 5.17 -2.55 -20.48
CA VAL A 421 5.29 -2.37 -19.02
C VAL A 421 3.92 -2.52 -18.35
N LEU A 422 2.86 -1.96 -18.95
CA LEU A 422 1.49 -2.04 -18.42
C LEU A 422 0.92 -3.47 -18.39
N GLU A 423 1.44 -4.38 -19.22
CA GLU A 423 1.10 -5.81 -19.16
C GLU A 423 1.69 -6.53 -17.92
N LYS A 424 2.65 -5.91 -17.22
CA LYS A 424 3.29 -6.47 -16.01
C LYS A 424 2.55 -6.01 -14.74
N CYS A 425 2.29 -6.92 -13.79
CA CYS A 425 1.43 -6.67 -12.62
C CYS A 425 2.04 -5.81 -11.47
N ASP A 426 3.02 -4.93 -11.73
CA ASP A 426 3.65 -4.11 -10.67
C ASP A 426 3.19 -2.64 -10.75
N THR A 427 2.38 -2.21 -9.77
CA THR A 427 1.81 -0.85 -9.66
C THR A 427 2.90 0.23 -9.65
N MET A 428 4.00 0.03 -8.92
CA MET A 428 5.04 1.05 -8.79
C MET A 428 5.82 1.25 -10.09
N LYS A 429 6.10 0.16 -10.80
CA LYS A 429 6.78 0.21 -12.10
C LYS A 429 5.87 0.81 -13.18
N CYS A 430 4.61 0.39 -13.22
CA CYS A 430 3.63 0.96 -14.16
C CYS A 430 3.47 2.46 -13.95
N LEU A 431 3.32 2.89 -12.69
CA LEU A 431 3.19 4.31 -12.36
C LEU A 431 4.48 5.08 -12.68
N GLY A 432 5.66 4.51 -12.42
CA GLY A 432 6.94 5.09 -12.82
C GLY A 432 7.00 5.37 -14.32
N ALA A 433 6.73 4.35 -15.15
CA ALA A 433 6.72 4.49 -16.60
C ALA A 433 5.67 5.52 -17.08
N LEU A 434 4.45 5.50 -16.52
CA LEU A 434 3.42 6.49 -16.84
C LEU A 434 3.88 7.92 -16.54
N MET A 435 4.56 8.15 -15.40
CA MET A 435 5.09 9.47 -15.05
C MET A 435 6.20 9.91 -16.01
N ASP A 436 7.10 9.01 -16.41
CA ASP A 436 8.17 9.31 -17.36
C ASP A 436 7.60 9.75 -18.73
N HIS A 437 6.59 9.04 -19.23
CA HIS A 437 5.92 9.42 -20.48
C HIS A 437 5.10 10.72 -20.36
N LEU A 438 4.41 10.94 -19.23
CA LEU A 438 3.68 12.19 -18.99
C LEU A 438 4.61 13.40 -18.90
N GLU A 439 5.80 13.23 -18.31
CA GLU A 439 6.84 14.26 -18.28
C GLU A 439 7.36 14.56 -19.69
N TYR A 440 7.63 13.53 -20.50
CA TYR A 440 8.01 13.71 -21.91
C TYR A 440 6.94 14.44 -22.75
N LEU A 441 5.66 14.08 -22.60
CA LEU A 441 4.57 14.76 -23.31
C LEU A 441 4.47 16.22 -22.88
N LYS A 442 4.66 16.52 -21.59
CA LYS A 442 4.70 17.91 -21.11
C LYS A 442 5.85 18.70 -21.73
N GLU A 443 7.03 18.10 -21.91
CA GLU A 443 8.16 18.75 -22.59
C GLU A 443 7.81 19.09 -24.05
N ILE A 444 7.14 18.19 -24.77
CA ILE A 444 6.65 18.47 -26.13
C ILE A 444 5.66 19.65 -26.13
N ILE A 445 4.68 19.63 -25.22
CA ILE A 445 3.62 20.65 -25.15
C ILE A 445 4.22 22.04 -24.84
N LEU A 446 5.22 22.11 -23.96
CA LEU A 446 5.87 23.36 -23.56
C LEU A 446 7.09 23.74 -24.40
N SER A 447 7.41 22.96 -25.44
CA SER A 447 8.53 23.24 -26.34
C SER A 447 8.31 24.54 -27.11
N ASP A 448 9.39 25.29 -27.33
CA ASP A 448 9.40 26.46 -28.23
C ASP A 448 9.30 26.05 -29.71
N GLU A 449 9.48 24.75 -30.03
CA GLU A 449 9.31 24.21 -31.38
C GLU A 449 7.84 24.27 -31.83
N VAL A 450 7.62 24.74 -33.06
CA VAL A 450 6.31 24.75 -33.71
C VAL A 450 6.27 23.60 -34.72
N PHE A 451 5.30 22.69 -34.57
CA PHE A 451 5.14 21.56 -35.49
C PHE A 451 4.06 21.87 -36.53
N GLU A 452 4.32 21.47 -37.77
CA GLU A 452 3.37 21.66 -38.88
C GLU A 452 2.13 20.75 -38.71
N PRO A 453 0.91 21.31 -38.77
CA PRO A 453 -0.32 20.52 -38.68
C PRO A 453 -0.53 19.70 -39.96
N ARG A 454 -0.99 18.46 -39.80
CA ARG A 454 -1.42 17.57 -40.90
C ARG A 454 -2.94 17.63 -41.02
N GLU A 455 -3.41 18.16 -42.15
CA GLU A 455 -4.83 18.33 -42.43
C GLU A 455 -5.24 17.62 -43.74
N GLU A 456 -6.08 16.60 -43.63
CA GLU A 456 -6.65 15.86 -44.76
C GLU A 456 -8.17 16.04 -44.75
N ILE A 457 -8.65 17.26 -45.04
CA ILE A 457 -10.06 17.66 -44.91
C ILE A 457 -10.74 17.73 -46.29
N TYR A 458 -11.84 17.01 -46.45
CA TYR A 458 -12.62 16.92 -47.69
C TYR A 458 -14.02 17.54 -47.52
N TYR A 459 -14.48 18.23 -48.56
CA TYR A 459 -15.81 18.83 -48.63
C TYR A 459 -16.68 18.08 -49.63
N LYS A 460 -17.81 17.53 -49.18
CA LYS A 460 -18.80 16.88 -50.05
C LYS A 460 -20.12 17.65 -50.04
N ARG A 461 -20.59 18.04 -51.24
CA ARG A 461 -21.90 18.64 -51.44
C ARG A 461 -22.94 17.53 -51.62
N HIS A 462 -23.96 17.50 -50.76
CA HIS A 462 -25.16 16.69 -50.99
C HIS A 462 -26.09 17.48 -51.93
N ILE A 463 -26.40 16.93 -53.11
CA ILE A 463 -27.18 17.63 -54.15
C ILE A 463 -28.68 17.73 -53.80
N ALA A 464 -29.15 17.03 -52.77
CA ALA A 464 -30.58 16.96 -52.41
C ALA A 464 -31.00 17.81 -51.20
N VAL A 465 -30.05 18.31 -50.41
CA VAL A 465 -30.26 19.22 -49.27
C VAL A 465 -28.96 20.01 -49.14
N ASP A 466 -29.01 21.34 -49.17
CA ASP A 466 -27.87 22.28 -49.30
C ASP A 466 -26.88 22.30 -48.09
N ILE A 467 -26.69 21.19 -47.39
CA ILE A 467 -25.82 21.09 -46.20
C ILE A 467 -24.43 20.56 -46.61
N PRO A 468 -23.36 21.36 -46.45
CA PRO A 468 -21.99 20.92 -46.74
C PRO A 468 -21.50 19.93 -45.68
N SER A 469 -21.30 18.66 -46.05
CA SER A 469 -20.67 17.67 -45.18
C SER A 469 -19.14 17.77 -45.28
N VAL A 470 -18.47 17.92 -44.13
CA VAL A 470 -17.01 17.94 -44.02
C VAL A 470 -16.56 16.67 -43.30
N TYR A 471 -15.58 15.97 -43.87
CA TYR A 471 -14.97 14.79 -43.27
C TYR A 471 -13.47 14.79 -43.51
N GLY A 472 -12.70 14.15 -42.65
CA GLY A 472 -11.26 14.11 -42.79
C GLY A 472 -10.52 13.99 -41.47
N ARG A 473 -9.22 14.28 -41.49
CA ARG A 473 -8.36 14.15 -40.30
C ARG A 473 -7.55 15.40 -40.00
N TYR A 474 -7.46 15.75 -38.72
CA TYR A 474 -6.55 16.77 -38.17
C TYR A 474 -5.57 16.12 -37.18
N SER A 475 -4.29 16.46 -37.26
CA SER A 475 -3.25 16.00 -36.32
C SER A 475 -2.13 17.03 -36.25
N GLU A 476 -1.74 17.38 -35.04
CA GLU A 476 -0.57 18.22 -34.75
C GLU A 476 0.07 17.70 -33.46
N ARG A 477 1.40 17.74 -33.37
CA ARG A 477 2.16 17.01 -32.35
C ARG A 477 1.88 17.50 -30.93
N LYS A 478 1.81 18.81 -30.68
CA LYS A 478 1.47 19.35 -29.34
C LYS A 478 0.03 19.07 -28.96
N PHE A 479 -0.90 19.24 -29.90
CA PHE A 479 -2.31 18.91 -29.72
C PHE A 479 -2.52 17.43 -29.38
N ASP A 480 -1.91 16.52 -30.15
CA ASP A 480 -1.99 15.08 -29.93
C ASP A 480 -1.33 14.70 -28.60
N ALA A 481 -0.19 15.32 -28.25
CA ALA A 481 0.48 15.12 -26.96
C ALA A 481 -0.40 15.53 -25.77
N LEU A 482 -1.12 16.65 -25.87
CA LEU A 482 -2.05 17.09 -24.82
C LEU A 482 -3.25 16.14 -24.69
N GLY A 483 -3.83 15.72 -25.82
CA GLY A 483 -4.91 14.73 -25.82
C GLY A 483 -4.48 13.37 -25.24
N LEU A 484 -3.24 12.95 -25.49
CA LEU A 484 -2.67 11.73 -24.92
C LEU A 484 -2.37 11.90 -23.42
N THR A 485 -1.90 13.07 -23.00
CA THR A 485 -1.64 13.41 -21.59
C THR A 485 -2.89 13.18 -20.74
N PHE A 486 -4.06 13.68 -21.16
CA PHE A 486 -5.30 13.49 -20.39
C PHE A 486 -5.73 12.03 -20.28
N ARG A 487 -5.55 11.24 -21.33
CA ARG A 487 -5.87 9.81 -21.34
C ARG A 487 -4.94 9.03 -20.41
N LEU A 488 -3.64 9.34 -20.45
CA LEU A 488 -2.64 8.72 -19.57
C LEU A 488 -2.81 9.15 -18.10
N GLU A 489 -3.19 10.40 -17.82
CA GLU A 489 -3.51 10.88 -16.47
C GLU A 489 -4.65 10.09 -15.84
N ASN A 490 -5.70 9.80 -16.61
CA ASN A 490 -6.83 8.99 -16.13
C ASN A 490 -6.37 7.58 -15.74
N LEU A 491 -5.50 6.95 -16.54
CA LEU A 491 -4.91 5.66 -16.18
C LEU A 491 -3.99 5.77 -14.96
N ALA A 492 -3.15 6.80 -14.91
CA ALA A 492 -2.23 7.03 -13.80
C ALA A 492 -2.98 7.29 -12.48
N ASN A 493 -4.13 7.97 -12.50
CA ASN A 493 -4.99 8.15 -11.33
C ASN A 493 -5.47 6.82 -10.74
N ILE A 494 -5.84 5.85 -11.58
CA ILE A 494 -6.20 4.49 -11.12
C ILE A 494 -5.02 3.83 -10.38
N TYR A 495 -3.80 4.00 -10.90
CA TYR A 495 -2.60 3.48 -10.24
C TYR A 495 -2.20 4.28 -8.99
N LEU A 496 -2.42 5.59 -8.95
CA LEU A 496 -2.22 6.44 -7.76
C LEU A 496 -3.20 6.08 -6.64
N GLU A 497 -4.44 5.73 -6.96
CA GLU A 497 -5.38 5.22 -5.99
C GLU A 497 -4.88 3.91 -5.36
N ARG A 498 -4.47 2.95 -6.22
CA ARG A 498 -3.87 1.67 -5.81
C ARG A 498 -2.58 1.84 -5.01
N LEU A 499 -1.80 2.89 -5.29
CA LEU A 499 -0.53 3.18 -4.61
C LEU A 499 -0.71 3.24 -3.10
N SER A 500 -1.80 3.87 -2.62
CA SER A 500 -2.09 3.99 -1.19
C SER A 500 -2.30 2.64 -0.49
N HIS A 501 -2.78 1.62 -1.22
CA HIS A 501 -3.00 0.26 -0.71
C HIS A 501 -1.71 -0.59 -0.63
N THR A 502 -0.62 -0.15 -1.28
CA THR A 502 0.68 -0.86 -1.22
C THR A 502 1.38 -0.70 0.14
N ILE A 503 0.90 0.22 0.98
CA ILE A 503 1.41 0.51 2.32
C ILE A 503 0.35 0.15 3.35
N ASN A 504 0.73 -0.67 4.33
CA ASN A 504 -0.09 -0.87 5.52
C ASN A 504 0.01 0.38 6.41
N LEU A 505 -1.02 1.22 6.35
CA LEU A 505 -1.17 2.43 7.17
C LEU A 505 -1.97 2.18 8.45
N ASN A 506 -2.18 0.93 8.87
CA ASN A 506 -2.81 0.63 10.15
C ASN A 506 -1.96 1.14 11.32
N PHE A 507 -0.64 1.09 11.16
CA PHE A 507 0.33 1.69 12.06
C PHE A 507 1.59 2.11 11.31
N ILE A 508 2.27 3.12 11.82
CA ILE A 508 3.44 3.71 11.18
C ILE A 508 4.65 3.51 12.08
N THR A 509 5.70 2.96 11.46
CA THR A 509 7.04 2.85 12.02
C THR A 509 8.06 3.47 11.05
N GLN A 510 9.33 3.51 11.40
CA GLN A 510 10.39 4.02 10.52
C GLN A 510 10.46 3.25 9.19
N ALA A 511 10.18 1.94 9.21
CA ALA A 511 10.11 1.13 8.00
C ALA A 511 8.95 1.55 7.07
N THR A 512 7.84 2.00 7.66
CA THR A 512 6.70 2.56 6.93
C THR A 512 7.06 3.90 6.29
N PHE A 513 7.79 4.78 7.00
CA PHE A 513 8.23 6.07 6.45
C PHE A 513 9.10 5.95 5.20
N ILE A 514 9.97 4.95 5.12
CA ILE A 514 10.76 4.66 3.90
C ILE A 514 9.83 4.45 2.69
N LYS A 515 8.71 3.74 2.88
CA LYS A 515 7.72 3.52 1.81
C LYS A 515 6.91 4.78 1.52
N ILE A 516 6.51 5.52 2.56
CA ILE A 516 5.79 6.79 2.43
C ILE A 516 6.61 7.78 1.58
N VAL A 517 7.91 7.94 1.84
CA VAL A 517 8.78 8.81 1.04
C VAL A 517 8.79 8.41 -0.44
N LYS A 518 8.81 7.10 -0.76
CA LYS A 518 8.74 6.63 -2.15
C LYS A 518 7.41 7.01 -2.81
N CYS A 519 6.29 6.88 -2.10
CA CYS A 519 4.98 7.26 -2.62
C CYS A 519 4.83 8.77 -2.77
N LEU A 520 5.29 9.56 -1.78
CA LEU A 520 5.26 11.02 -1.84
C LEU A 520 6.00 11.56 -3.07
N ARG A 521 7.14 10.97 -3.45
CA ARG A 521 7.86 11.37 -4.67
C ARG A 521 6.99 11.24 -5.92
N LEU A 522 6.19 10.17 -6.04
CA LEU A 522 5.31 9.96 -7.18
C LEU A 522 4.15 10.96 -7.21
N TYR A 523 3.55 11.26 -6.05
CA TYR A 523 2.53 12.31 -5.96
C TYR A 523 3.08 13.69 -6.31
N LEU A 524 4.27 14.05 -5.83
CA LEU A 524 4.90 15.32 -6.17
C LEU A 524 5.25 15.42 -7.66
N ARG A 525 5.65 14.30 -8.31
CA ARG A 525 5.81 14.24 -9.77
C ARG A 525 4.49 14.49 -10.49
N ALA A 526 3.40 13.84 -10.05
CA ALA A 526 2.07 14.04 -10.63
C ALA A 526 1.64 15.52 -10.60
N LEU A 527 1.84 16.21 -9.47
CA LEU A 527 1.54 17.65 -9.36
C LEU A 527 2.40 18.49 -10.32
N ARG A 528 3.69 18.18 -10.45
CA ARG A 528 4.58 18.88 -11.39
C ARG A 528 4.15 18.67 -12.84
N ILE A 529 3.71 17.46 -13.21
CA ILE A 529 3.13 17.17 -14.53
C ILE A 529 1.90 18.05 -14.78
N ASP A 530 1.11 18.36 -13.76
CA ASP A 530 -0.06 19.25 -13.85
C ASP A 530 0.28 20.75 -13.84
N GLY A 531 1.57 21.11 -13.78
CA GLY A 531 2.05 22.50 -13.73
C GLY A 531 2.04 23.11 -12.32
N ILE A 532 1.84 22.29 -11.29
CA ILE A 532 1.76 22.72 -9.90
C ILE A 532 3.14 22.54 -9.25
N SER A 533 3.65 23.59 -8.61
CA SER A 533 4.89 23.52 -7.84
C SER A 533 4.69 24.09 -6.43
N SER A 534 5.33 23.47 -5.43
CA SER A 534 5.26 23.93 -4.05
C SER A 534 6.59 23.67 -3.35
N ARG A 535 7.34 24.75 -3.12
CA ARG A 535 8.61 24.72 -2.39
C ARG A 535 8.43 24.16 -0.98
N ARG A 536 7.28 24.43 -0.35
CA ARG A 536 6.95 23.94 0.99
C ARG A 536 6.85 22.42 1.01
N LEU A 537 6.05 21.84 0.11
CA LEU A 537 5.93 20.38 0.00
C LEU A 537 7.28 19.71 -0.29
N ASP A 538 8.05 20.25 -1.23
CA ASP A 538 9.39 19.73 -1.57
C ASP A 538 10.32 19.75 -0.35
N THR A 539 10.26 20.82 0.46
CA THR A 539 11.07 20.97 1.67
C THR A 539 10.70 19.93 2.72
N TYR A 540 9.41 19.78 3.04
CA TYR A 540 8.98 18.80 4.05
C TYR A 540 9.15 17.35 3.58
N ALA A 541 8.97 17.05 2.29
CA ALA A 541 9.24 15.73 1.74
C ALA A 541 10.74 15.39 1.81
N SER A 542 11.61 16.38 1.56
CA SER A 542 13.06 16.22 1.73
C SER A 542 13.43 16.03 3.19
N LEU A 543 12.82 16.79 4.10
CA LEU A 543 13.05 16.69 5.53
C LEU A 543 12.60 15.33 6.09
N LEU A 544 11.49 14.77 5.59
CA LEU A 544 11.09 13.39 5.88
C LEU A 544 12.12 12.37 5.37
N ALA A 545 12.61 12.53 4.15
CA ALA A 545 13.61 11.63 3.59
C ALA A 545 14.93 11.63 4.39
N SER A 546 15.38 12.81 4.82
CA SER A 546 16.57 12.97 5.66
C SER A 546 16.37 12.42 7.08
N SER A 547 15.16 12.53 7.64
CA SER A 547 14.86 12.04 9.01
C SER A 547 15.13 10.55 9.20
N ILE A 548 14.95 9.74 8.15
CA ILE A 548 15.12 8.28 8.20
C ILE A 548 16.54 7.87 8.58
N ALA A 549 17.56 8.63 8.18
CA ALA A 549 18.96 8.32 8.47
C ALA A 549 19.44 8.88 9.82
N ILE A 550 18.67 9.78 10.44
CA ILE A 550 19.06 10.46 11.68
C ILE A 550 18.74 9.56 12.86
N LYS A 551 19.76 9.28 13.69
CA LYS A 551 19.59 8.56 14.95
C LYS A 551 18.85 9.46 15.95
N ARG A 552 17.94 8.88 16.74
CA ARG A 552 17.13 9.58 17.75
C ARG A 552 16.20 10.65 17.17
N PHE A 553 15.64 10.38 15.99
CA PHE A 553 14.56 11.22 15.46
C PHE A 553 13.24 10.79 16.09
N SER A 554 12.61 11.70 16.83
CA SER A 554 11.46 11.39 17.67
C SER A 554 10.17 11.19 16.86
N TYR A 555 9.20 10.56 17.50
CA TYR A 555 7.86 10.40 16.97
C TYR A 555 7.17 11.74 16.64
N THR A 556 7.23 12.71 17.55
CA THR A 556 6.56 14.02 17.40
C THR A 556 7.14 14.83 16.26
N GLN A 557 8.46 14.76 16.04
CA GLN A 557 9.09 15.39 14.87
C GLN A 557 8.56 14.82 13.55
N HIS A 558 8.32 13.51 13.44
CA HIS A 558 7.68 12.95 12.25
C HIS A 558 6.25 13.48 12.05
N LEU A 559 5.48 13.62 13.13
CA LEU A 559 4.13 14.19 13.08
C LEU A 559 4.14 15.65 12.60
N ASP A 560 5.08 16.48 13.07
CA ASP A 560 5.22 17.87 12.63
C ASP A 560 5.54 17.98 11.13
N ILE A 561 6.36 17.06 10.61
CA ILE A 561 6.64 16.97 9.17
C ILE A 561 5.36 16.67 8.38
N MET A 562 4.59 15.69 8.83
CA MET A 562 3.35 15.31 8.15
C MET A 562 2.31 16.43 8.17
N ARG A 563 2.20 17.16 9.29
CA ARG A 563 1.36 18.38 9.39
C ARG A 563 1.83 19.47 8.43
N GLY A 564 3.15 19.69 8.33
CA GLY A 564 3.74 20.61 7.35
C GLY A 564 3.46 20.23 5.90
N LEU A 565 3.42 18.93 5.58
CA LEU A 565 2.98 18.42 4.27
C LEU A 565 1.49 18.71 4.03
N SER A 566 0.61 18.48 5.01
CA SER A 566 -0.82 18.80 4.88
C SER A 566 -1.06 20.29 4.65
N GLU A 567 -0.36 21.17 5.38
CA GLU A 567 -0.43 22.61 5.13
C GLU A 567 0.08 22.98 3.73
N GLY A 568 1.13 22.31 3.24
CA GLY A 568 1.60 22.51 1.86
C GLY A 568 0.60 22.11 0.79
N VAL A 569 -0.27 21.12 1.04
CA VAL A 569 -1.38 20.76 0.14
C VAL A 569 -2.46 21.85 0.17
N LYS A 570 -2.82 22.38 1.35
CA LYS A 570 -3.76 23.50 1.48
C LYS A 570 -3.26 24.75 0.76
N ASP A 571 -1.97 25.04 0.85
CA ASP A 571 -1.33 26.16 0.15
C ASP A 571 -1.46 26.02 -1.38
N ILE A 572 -1.33 24.80 -1.92
CA ILE A 572 -1.57 24.53 -3.36
C ILE A 572 -3.03 24.79 -3.73
N ILE A 573 -3.97 24.25 -2.96
CA ILE A 573 -5.42 24.43 -3.19
C ILE A 573 -5.77 25.92 -3.19
N TYR A 574 -5.18 26.68 -2.28
CA TYR A 574 -5.38 28.11 -2.22
C TYR A 574 -4.76 28.83 -3.43
N ALA A 575 -3.48 28.60 -3.71
CA ALA A 575 -2.72 29.35 -4.71
C ALA A 575 -3.16 29.08 -6.15
N TYR A 576 -3.41 27.82 -6.51
CA TYR A 576 -3.69 27.42 -7.90
C TYR A 576 -5.19 27.37 -8.23
N TYR A 577 -6.06 27.34 -7.23
CA TYR A 577 -7.49 27.15 -7.45
C TYR A 577 -8.31 28.24 -6.79
N THR A 578 -8.26 28.35 -5.47
CA THR A 578 -9.13 29.28 -4.72
C THR A 578 -8.87 30.73 -5.12
N ASN A 579 -7.63 31.19 -4.97
CA ASN A 579 -7.24 32.58 -5.22
C ASN A 579 -7.45 33.00 -6.68
N ILE A 580 -7.30 32.08 -7.64
CA ILE A 580 -7.43 32.37 -9.08
C ILE A 580 -8.90 32.50 -9.51
N HIS A 581 -9.83 31.76 -8.91
CA HIS A 581 -11.23 31.73 -9.35
C HIS A 581 -12.20 32.49 -8.45
N GLN A 582 -11.91 32.63 -7.15
CA GLN A 582 -12.87 33.14 -6.16
C GLN A 582 -13.46 34.50 -6.52
N ASN A 583 -12.63 35.47 -6.91
CA ASN A 583 -13.13 36.81 -7.26
C ASN A 583 -13.99 36.78 -8.53
N ASN A 584 -13.60 35.99 -9.53
CA ASN A 584 -14.35 35.84 -10.77
C ASN A 584 -15.71 35.15 -10.56
N LEU A 585 -15.78 34.14 -9.70
CA LEU A 585 -17.03 33.44 -9.39
C LEU A 585 -18.11 34.40 -8.87
N SER A 586 -17.72 35.35 -8.00
CA SER A 586 -18.64 36.36 -7.46
C SER A 586 -19.23 37.30 -8.52
N ILE A 587 -18.51 37.50 -9.63
CA ILE A 587 -18.95 38.35 -10.74
C ILE A 587 -19.74 37.55 -11.78
N ILE A 588 -19.30 36.31 -12.07
CA ILE A 588 -19.81 35.52 -13.19
C ILE A 588 -21.09 34.77 -12.83
N ILE A 589 -21.21 34.21 -11.62
CA ILE A 589 -22.41 33.42 -11.24
C ILE A 589 -23.70 34.25 -11.41
N PRO A 590 -23.78 35.51 -10.96
CA PRO A 590 -24.95 36.36 -11.23
C PRO A 590 -25.19 36.65 -12.72
N GLN A 591 -24.16 36.62 -13.57
CA GLN A 591 -24.28 36.89 -15.00
C GLN A 591 -24.78 35.69 -15.81
N ILE A 592 -24.46 34.45 -15.37
CA ILE A 592 -24.89 33.24 -16.05
C ILE A 592 -26.42 33.12 -16.01
N GLY A 593 -27.02 33.29 -14.82
CA GLY A 593 -28.45 33.06 -14.62
C GLY A 593 -28.85 31.57 -14.65
N ARG A 594 -30.00 31.23 -14.06
CA ARG A 594 -30.45 29.84 -13.88
C ARG A 594 -30.58 29.05 -15.18
N GLU A 595 -31.08 29.70 -16.23
CA GLU A 595 -31.42 29.07 -17.52
C GLU A 595 -30.17 28.53 -18.25
N ASN A 596 -29.06 29.24 -18.13
CA ASN A 596 -27.81 28.92 -18.82
C ASN A 596 -26.92 27.94 -18.02
N LEU A 597 -27.32 27.54 -16.80
CA LEU A 597 -26.59 26.54 -16.01
C LEU A 597 -26.85 25.12 -16.51
N LEU A 598 -25.81 24.29 -16.49
CA LEU A 598 -25.94 22.84 -16.69
C LEU A 598 -26.92 22.24 -15.68
N THR A 599 -27.69 21.25 -16.10
CA THR A 599 -28.77 20.61 -15.32
C THR A 599 -28.34 20.21 -13.92
N ARG A 600 -27.11 19.70 -13.75
CA ARG A 600 -26.54 19.30 -12.45
C ARG A 600 -26.36 20.45 -11.44
N TYR A 601 -26.21 21.70 -11.91
CA TYR A 601 -26.03 22.86 -11.05
C TYR A 601 -27.33 23.66 -10.85
N ARG A 602 -28.36 23.43 -11.65
CA ARG A 602 -29.64 24.16 -11.59
C ARG A 602 -30.33 24.03 -10.22
N SER A 603 -30.14 22.91 -9.51
CA SER A 603 -30.72 22.67 -8.17
C SER A 603 -30.08 23.52 -7.07
N LEU A 604 -28.87 24.04 -7.29
CA LEU A 604 -28.14 24.87 -6.33
C LEU A 604 -28.51 26.37 -6.42
N TRP A 605 -29.31 26.73 -7.43
CA TRP A 605 -29.72 28.11 -7.68
C TRP A 605 -30.99 28.47 -6.89
N ASP A 606 -30.94 29.58 -6.16
CA ASP A 606 -32.09 30.21 -5.51
C ASP A 606 -32.14 31.71 -5.82
N ASP A 607 -33.20 32.14 -6.52
CA ASP A 607 -33.44 33.54 -6.89
C ASP A 607 -33.66 34.45 -5.67
N ARG A 608 -34.04 33.89 -4.51
CA ARG A 608 -34.33 34.65 -3.29
C ARG A 608 -33.09 34.95 -2.43
N ASP A 609 -32.01 34.20 -2.63
CA ASP A 609 -30.75 34.34 -1.86
C ASP A 609 -29.54 34.17 -2.79
N LEU A 610 -29.27 35.24 -3.55
CA LEU A 610 -28.17 35.28 -4.51
C LEU A 610 -26.79 35.12 -3.84
N PRO A 611 -26.49 35.73 -2.66
CA PRO A 611 -25.23 35.48 -1.96
C PRO A 611 -25.01 34.01 -1.61
N SER A 612 -26.03 33.31 -1.09
CA SER A 612 -25.93 31.87 -0.79
C SER A 612 -25.79 31.02 -2.05
N THR A 613 -26.47 31.39 -3.14
CA THR A 613 -26.31 30.76 -4.45
C THR A 613 -24.88 30.86 -4.97
N VAL A 614 -24.24 32.03 -4.84
CA VAL A 614 -22.83 32.21 -5.20
C VAL A 614 -21.92 31.30 -4.37
N LEU A 615 -22.17 31.18 -3.06
CA LEU A 615 -21.36 30.32 -2.18
C LEU A 615 -21.50 28.83 -2.55
N ARG A 616 -22.73 28.32 -2.70
CA ARG A 616 -23.01 26.91 -3.03
C ARG A 616 -22.42 26.51 -4.39
N LEU A 617 -22.58 27.36 -5.41
CA LEU A 617 -22.03 27.11 -6.73
C LEU A 617 -20.50 27.22 -6.74
N SER A 618 -19.93 28.16 -6.00
CA SER A 618 -18.48 28.29 -5.86
C SER A 618 -17.87 27.06 -5.19
N GLU A 619 -18.47 26.55 -4.12
CA GLU A 619 -18.03 25.34 -3.44
C GLU A 619 -18.10 24.12 -4.36
N SER A 620 -19.22 23.94 -5.08
CA SER A 620 -19.34 22.85 -6.05
C SER A 620 -18.33 22.98 -7.19
N PHE A 621 -18.07 24.19 -7.67
CA PHE A 621 -17.06 24.46 -8.70
C PHE A 621 -15.66 24.07 -8.21
N PHE A 622 -15.26 24.51 -7.02
CA PHE A 622 -13.94 24.17 -6.47
C PHE A 622 -13.78 22.67 -6.24
N ARG A 623 -14.80 22.02 -5.67
CA ARG A 623 -14.79 20.57 -5.45
C ARG A 623 -14.63 19.81 -6.76
N ASP A 624 -15.40 20.15 -7.78
CA ASP A 624 -15.34 19.49 -9.08
C ASP A 624 -14.00 19.71 -9.78
N LEU A 625 -13.38 20.87 -9.57
CA LEU A 625 -12.13 21.21 -10.21
C LEU A 625 -10.94 20.52 -9.52
N ILE A 626 -10.90 20.53 -8.19
CA ILE A 626 -9.91 19.80 -7.37
C ILE A 626 -10.00 18.29 -7.62
N ALA A 627 -11.22 17.74 -7.76
CA ALA A 627 -11.42 16.32 -8.04
C ALA A 627 -10.85 15.89 -9.41
N THR A 628 -10.80 16.81 -10.38
CA THR A 628 -10.23 16.55 -11.72
C THR A 628 -8.72 16.82 -11.82
N THR A 629 -8.11 17.36 -10.76
CA THR A 629 -6.68 17.63 -10.69
C THR A 629 -5.90 16.33 -10.56
N PHE A 630 -4.86 16.17 -11.38
CA PHE A 630 -4.04 14.97 -11.39
C PHE A 630 -3.30 14.76 -10.05
N GLY A 631 -3.61 13.67 -9.35
CA GLY A 631 -2.92 13.24 -8.12
C GLY A 631 -3.18 14.06 -6.84
N LEU A 632 -3.82 15.23 -6.89
CA LEU A 632 -3.98 16.12 -5.72
C LEU A 632 -4.88 15.52 -4.63
N GLN A 633 -6.07 15.03 -4.99
CA GLN A 633 -7.00 14.43 -4.03
C GLN A 633 -6.41 13.17 -3.38
N HIS A 634 -5.72 12.34 -4.17
CA HIS A 634 -5.07 11.13 -3.68
C HIS A 634 -3.93 11.45 -2.71
N LEU A 635 -3.14 12.50 -2.98
CA LEU A 635 -2.10 12.99 -2.07
C LEU A 635 -2.69 13.50 -0.75
N ASP A 636 -3.76 14.31 -0.80
CA ASP A 636 -4.40 14.85 0.40
C ASP A 636 -4.96 13.75 1.29
N ASN A 637 -5.68 12.79 0.69
CA ASN A 637 -6.19 11.61 1.38
C ASN A 637 -5.06 10.77 2.00
N PHE A 638 -3.95 10.60 1.26
CA PHE A 638 -2.80 9.84 1.72
C PHE A 638 -2.12 10.50 2.94
N ILE A 639 -1.86 11.80 2.88
CA ILE A 639 -1.28 12.55 4.01
C ILE A 639 -2.22 12.55 5.20
N SER A 640 -3.51 12.81 4.98
CA SER A 640 -4.52 12.85 6.04
C SER A 640 -4.61 11.51 6.78
N ARG A 641 -4.62 10.39 6.06
CA ARG A 641 -4.63 9.05 6.66
C ARG A 641 -3.36 8.78 7.48
N ILE A 642 -2.21 9.25 7.03
CA ILE A 642 -0.95 9.13 7.79
C ILE A 642 -1.04 9.92 9.09
N ILE A 643 -1.49 11.18 9.03
CA ILE A 643 -1.65 12.03 10.23
C ILE A 643 -2.62 11.38 11.22
N GLN A 644 -3.79 10.91 10.75
CA GLN A 644 -4.78 10.24 11.61
C GLN A 644 -4.20 9.00 12.30
N THR A 645 -3.45 8.16 11.57
CA THR A 645 -2.79 6.99 12.16
C THR A 645 -1.74 7.41 13.19
N LEU A 646 -0.99 8.48 12.93
CA LEU A 646 -0.02 8.97 13.88
C LEU A 646 -0.70 9.55 15.15
N GLU A 647 -1.72 10.38 14.99
CA GLU A 647 -2.45 10.93 16.13
C GLU A 647 -3.09 9.81 16.98
N ALA A 648 -3.67 8.79 16.35
CA ALA A 648 -4.19 7.61 17.07
C ALA A 648 -3.12 6.84 17.85
N GLN A 649 -1.90 6.72 17.32
CA GLN A 649 -0.77 6.10 18.05
C GLN A 649 -0.36 6.96 19.25
N LYS A 650 -0.29 8.29 19.07
CA LYS A 650 0.08 9.25 20.11
C LYS A 650 -0.91 9.24 21.29
N ASP A 651 -2.20 9.10 20.99
CA ASP A 651 -3.25 9.13 22.02
C ASP A 651 -3.26 7.84 22.88
N LEU A 652 -2.80 6.72 22.33
CA LEU A 652 -2.84 5.41 22.99
C LEU A 652 -1.55 5.02 23.73
N LEU A 653 -0.41 5.62 23.36
CA LEU A 653 0.92 5.16 23.80
C LEU A 653 1.71 6.29 24.46
N ASP A 654 2.47 5.94 25.51
CA ASP A 654 3.45 6.84 26.11
C ASP A 654 4.66 7.08 25.19
N GLU A 655 5.41 8.15 25.44
CA GLU A 655 6.54 8.60 24.59
C GLU A 655 7.60 7.50 24.40
N LYS A 656 7.95 6.77 25.47
CA LYS A 656 8.92 5.67 25.42
C LYS A 656 8.44 4.52 24.54
N THR A 657 7.16 4.18 24.63
CA THR A 657 6.55 3.11 23.84
C THR A 657 6.43 3.51 22.37
N LEU A 658 6.16 4.79 22.08
CA LEU A 658 6.14 5.32 20.72
C LEU A 658 7.51 5.25 20.05
N ASP A 659 8.56 5.69 20.74
CA ASP A 659 9.93 5.61 20.20
C ASP A 659 10.35 4.15 19.93
N LEU A 660 9.95 3.23 20.81
CA LEU A 660 10.19 1.80 20.60
C LEU A 660 9.41 1.27 19.38
N LEU A 661 8.13 1.63 19.25
CA LEU A 661 7.30 1.27 18.09
C LEU A 661 7.87 1.82 16.78
N MET A 662 8.50 3.01 16.81
CA MET A 662 9.17 3.58 15.64
C MET A 662 10.33 2.72 15.15
N THR A 663 11.05 2.07 16.06
CA THR A 663 12.15 1.16 15.70
C THR A 663 11.67 -0.21 15.21
N TYR A 664 10.44 -0.60 15.56
CA TYR A 664 9.88 -1.89 15.19
C TYR A 664 9.77 -2.06 13.67
N ASN A 665 10.41 -3.12 13.16
CA ASN A 665 10.29 -3.51 11.77
C ASN A 665 9.54 -4.85 11.64
N PRO A 666 8.28 -4.85 11.17
CA PRO A 666 7.51 -6.08 10.97
C PRO A 666 8.19 -7.11 10.08
N LYS A 667 8.97 -6.68 9.07
CA LYS A 667 9.71 -7.60 8.19
C LYS A 667 10.85 -8.34 8.87
N LYS A 668 11.27 -7.90 10.06
CA LYS A 668 12.32 -8.54 10.84
C LYS A 668 11.77 -9.39 11.98
N SER A 669 10.45 -9.46 12.16
CA SER A 669 9.83 -10.11 13.32
C SER A 669 9.95 -11.64 13.32
N ILE A 670 9.83 -12.27 12.14
CA ILE A 670 9.85 -13.72 11.97
C ILE A 670 10.73 -14.07 10.76
N SER A 671 11.48 -15.16 10.90
CA SER A 671 12.24 -15.79 9.81
C SER A 671 11.85 -17.27 9.71
N SER A 672 11.59 -17.75 8.50
CA SER A 672 11.44 -19.18 8.20
C SER A 672 12.82 -19.80 8.00
N LEU A 673 12.98 -21.10 8.30
CA LEU A 673 14.22 -21.81 7.99
C LEU A 673 14.44 -22.07 6.50
N PHE A 674 13.36 -22.31 5.75
CA PHE A 674 13.46 -22.72 4.34
C PHE A 674 13.21 -21.57 3.36
N ASN A 675 12.87 -20.40 3.87
CA ASN A 675 12.74 -19.17 3.10
C ASN A 675 13.59 -18.07 3.75
N GLU A 676 14.82 -17.93 3.26
CA GLU A 676 15.80 -17.03 3.84
C GLU A 676 15.36 -15.56 3.74
N ASN A 677 15.42 -14.85 4.86
CA ASN A 677 15.21 -13.41 4.91
C ASN A 677 16.56 -12.71 5.14
N PRO A 678 17.13 -12.03 4.12
CA PRO A 678 18.44 -11.39 4.21
C PRO A 678 18.52 -10.33 5.32
N ALA A 679 17.38 -9.74 5.72
CA ALA A 679 17.34 -8.72 6.77
C ALA A 679 17.50 -9.31 8.18
N THR A 680 17.26 -10.60 8.35
CA THR A 680 17.32 -11.31 9.64
C THR A 680 18.36 -12.41 9.68
N HIS A 681 18.99 -12.78 8.55
CA HIS A 681 20.01 -13.83 8.47
C HIS A 681 21.33 -13.41 9.16
N ASN A 682 21.31 -13.37 10.49
CA ASN A 682 22.46 -13.09 11.33
C ASN A 682 22.21 -13.58 12.77
N LEU A 683 23.31 -13.80 13.50
CA LEU A 683 23.30 -14.32 14.87
C LEU A 683 22.49 -13.45 15.85
N ILE A 684 22.45 -12.14 15.63
CA ILE A 684 21.78 -11.20 16.54
C ILE A 684 20.26 -11.41 16.50
N HIS A 685 19.67 -11.56 15.31
CA HIS A 685 18.22 -11.70 15.16
C HIS A 685 17.76 -13.13 15.47
N LEU A 686 18.49 -14.14 14.99
CA LEU A 686 18.06 -15.54 15.08
C LEU A 686 18.50 -16.23 16.38
N GLY A 687 19.47 -15.64 17.09
CA GLY A 687 20.19 -16.31 18.17
C GLY A 687 21.08 -17.44 17.64
N ASN A 688 21.93 -17.99 18.51
CA ASN A 688 22.90 -19.03 18.12
C ASN A 688 22.21 -20.31 17.63
N LYS A 689 21.19 -20.76 18.37
CA LYS A 689 20.44 -21.98 18.01
C LYS A 689 19.70 -21.83 16.68
N GLY A 690 18.96 -20.73 16.51
CA GLY A 690 18.18 -20.48 15.30
C GLY A 690 19.07 -20.30 14.07
N PHE A 691 20.18 -19.58 14.22
CA PHE A 691 21.16 -19.40 13.16
C PHE A 691 21.76 -20.73 12.70
N ASN A 692 22.24 -21.57 13.62
CA ASN A 692 22.84 -22.85 13.27
C ASN A 692 21.84 -23.81 12.60
N LEU A 693 20.57 -23.83 13.08
CA LEU A 693 19.54 -24.64 12.44
C LEU A 693 19.25 -24.17 11.01
N MET A 694 19.22 -22.86 10.78
CA MET A 694 19.03 -22.29 9.44
C MET A 694 20.19 -22.66 8.50
N VAL A 695 21.43 -22.61 8.98
CA VAL A 695 22.60 -23.02 8.19
C VAL A 695 22.52 -24.52 7.85
N LEU A 696 22.19 -25.37 8.82
CA LEU A 696 22.02 -26.81 8.60
C LEU A 696 20.89 -27.11 7.60
N ALA A 697 19.76 -26.42 7.70
CA ALA A 697 18.63 -26.60 6.78
C ALA A 697 18.98 -26.13 5.36
N GLY A 698 19.69 -25.01 5.22
CA GLY A 698 20.19 -24.53 3.93
C GLY A 698 21.19 -25.50 3.26
N ASP A 699 21.93 -26.26 4.07
CA ASP A 699 22.83 -27.34 3.63
C ASP A 699 22.12 -28.69 3.40
N GLY A 700 20.79 -28.73 3.49
CA GLY A 700 19.99 -29.93 3.27
C GLY A 700 20.12 -31.00 4.36
N LYS A 701 20.60 -30.64 5.56
CA LYS A 701 20.65 -31.56 6.70
C LYS A 701 19.25 -31.78 7.26
N PRO A 702 18.96 -32.94 7.87
CA PRO A 702 17.59 -33.27 8.26
C PRO A 702 17.20 -32.50 9.53
N VAL A 703 16.74 -31.26 9.36
CA VAL A 703 16.27 -30.39 10.44
C VAL A 703 14.74 -30.32 10.39
N PRO A 704 14.02 -30.54 11.51
CA PRO A 704 12.58 -30.37 11.52
C PRO A 704 12.17 -28.93 11.17
N PRO A 705 11.10 -28.72 10.40
CA PRO A 705 10.64 -27.39 10.04
C PRO A 705 10.40 -26.50 11.26
N ALA A 706 10.85 -25.25 11.16
CA ALA A 706 10.68 -24.27 12.22
C ALA A 706 10.54 -22.85 11.69
N ALA A 707 9.99 -21.99 12.54
CA ALA A 707 9.96 -20.55 12.41
C ALA A 707 10.64 -19.91 13.61
N ILE A 708 11.40 -18.85 13.37
CA ILE A 708 12.16 -18.14 14.40
C ILE A 708 11.54 -16.76 14.56
N ILE A 709 10.90 -16.52 15.70
CA ILE A 709 10.56 -15.17 16.17
C ILE A 709 11.85 -14.52 16.63
N THR A 710 12.26 -13.45 15.99
CA THR A 710 13.60 -12.89 16.18
C THR A 710 13.70 -12.04 17.45
N THR A 711 14.93 -11.68 17.83
CA THR A 711 15.18 -10.72 18.92
C THR A 711 14.59 -9.32 18.67
N GLU A 712 14.17 -9.00 17.44
CA GLU A 712 13.42 -7.77 17.14
C GLU A 712 12.13 -7.69 17.96
N ILE A 713 11.40 -8.82 18.03
CA ILE A 713 10.18 -8.91 18.82
C ILE A 713 10.48 -8.82 20.30
N PHE A 714 11.56 -9.44 20.78
CA PHE A 714 11.97 -9.29 22.18
C PHE A 714 12.17 -7.82 22.56
N ARG A 715 12.93 -7.06 21.73
CA ARG A 715 13.19 -5.64 21.97
C ARG A 715 11.91 -4.81 21.94
N CYS A 716 11.05 -5.05 20.94
CA CYS A 716 9.84 -4.26 20.71
C CYS A 716 8.61 -4.80 21.45
N TRP A 717 8.73 -5.89 22.22
CA TRP A 717 7.61 -6.59 22.85
C TRP A 717 6.72 -5.67 23.70
N PRO A 718 7.25 -4.74 24.52
CA PRO A 718 6.42 -3.80 25.27
C PRO A 718 5.50 -2.95 24.39
N ALA A 719 5.97 -2.53 23.21
CA ALA A 719 5.20 -1.75 22.25
C ALA A 719 4.19 -2.61 21.48
N VAL A 720 4.64 -3.75 20.94
CA VAL A 720 3.79 -4.69 20.20
C VAL A 720 2.66 -5.22 21.08
N ARG A 721 2.92 -5.51 22.36
CA ARG A 721 1.92 -6.03 23.30
C ARG A 721 0.87 -4.99 23.70
N LYS A 722 1.27 -3.72 23.90
CA LYS A 722 0.35 -2.64 24.29
C LYS A 722 -0.51 -2.15 23.13
N PHE A 723 0.00 -2.22 21.90
CA PHE A 723 -0.67 -1.65 20.75
C PHE A 723 -1.34 -2.72 19.87
N ASP A 724 -2.66 -2.85 20.00
CA ASP A 724 -3.44 -3.93 19.38
C ASP A 724 -3.23 -4.10 17.88
N ARG A 725 -3.05 -3.00 17.13
CA ARG A 725 -2.80 -3.07 15.68
C ARG A 725 -1.46 -3.72 15.35
N ALA A 726 -0.40 -3.40 16.10
CA ALA A 726 0.91 -4.04 15.95
C ALA A 726 0.86 -5.50 16.43
N ARG A 727 0.13 -5.76 17.53
CA ARG A 727 -0.10 -7.12 18.02
C ARG A 727 -0.80 -7.98 16.96
N SER A 728 -1.88 -7.50 16.37
CA SER A 728 -2.66 -8.23 15.37
C SER A 728 -1.79 -8.59 14.16
N GLU A 729 -1.01 -7.64 13.64
CA GLU A 729 -0.10 -7.88 12.51
C GLU A 729 0.97 -8.92 12.84
N PHE A 730 1.56 -8.86 14.04
CA PHE A 730 2.49 -9.88 14.49
C PHE A 730 1.82 -11.26 14.61
N MET A 731 0.59 -11.33 15.15
CA MET A 731 -0.16 -12.59 15.25
C MET A 731 -0.49 -13.18 13.88
N ASP A 732 -0.81 -12.35 12.89
CA ASP A 732 -1.02 -12.80 11.51
C ASP A 732 0.25 -13.42 10.93
N ARG A 733 1.42 -12.82 11.20
CA ARG A 733 2.71 -13.40 10.77
C ARG A 733 3.01 -14.73 11.45
N VAL A 734 2.72 -14.86 12.74
CA VAL A 734 2.87 -16.14 13.45
C VAL A 734 1.96 -17.19 12.82
N ARG A 735 0.69 -16.85 12.51
CA ARG A 735 -0.23 -17.76 11.79
C ARG A 735 0.35 -18.22 10.46
N SER A 736 0.80 -17.28 9.62
CA SER A 736 1.42 -17.62 8.33
C SER A 736 2.63 -18.54 8.47
N ALA A 737 3.45 -18.32 9.50
CA ALA A 737 4.61 -19.17 9.76
C ALA A 737 4.22 -20.58 10.23
N ILE A 738 3.13 -20.72 11.00
CA ILE A 738 2.59 -22.04 11.34
C ILE A 738 2.03 -22.74 10.10
N THR A 739 1.30 -22.03 9.24
CA THR A 739 0.78 -22.59 7.98
C THR A 739 1.90 -23.10 7.08
N GLU A 740 3.03 -22.40 7.00
CA GLU A 740 4.22 -22.88 6.27
C GLU A 740 4.76 -24.20 6.87
N ILE A 741 4.80 -24.33 8.20
CA ILE A 741 5.19 -25.59 8.88
C ILE A 741 4.16 -26.71 8.60
N GLU A 742 2.87 -26.40 8.58
CA GLU A 742 1.81 -27.37 8.24
C GLU A 742 1.98 -27.90 6.81
N GLU A 743 2.24 -27.01 5.85
CA GLU A 743 2.49 -27.37 4.45
C GLU A 743 3.72 -28.27 4.29
N LEU A 744 4.83 -27.94 4.97
CA LEU A 744 6.07 -28.72 4.91
C LEU A 744 5.97 -30.08 5.60
N THR A 745 5.14 -30.20 6.64
CA THR A 745 5.02 -31.44 7.43
C THR A 745 3.84 -32.33 7.01
N GLY A 746 2.84 -31.78 6.30
CA GLY A 746 1.57 -32.45 6.00
C GLY A 746 0.68 -32.69 7.22
N LYS A 747 1.01 -32.09 8.37
CA LYS A 747 0.27 -32.14 9.64
C LYS A 747 -0.50 -30.83 9.86
N VAL A 748 -1.48 -30.84 10.77
CA VAL A 748 -2.35 -29.68 11.04
C VAL A 748 -2.31 -29.34 12.53
N TYR A 749 -2.06 -28.06 12.84
CA TYR A 749 -2.00 -27.54 14.20
C TYR A 749 -3.38 -27.54 14.85
N GLY A 750 -3.50 -28.19 16.01
CA GLY A 750 -4.79 -28.34 16.71
C GLY A 750 -5.75 -29.38 16.10
N SER A 751 -5.27 -30.33 15.28
CA SER A 751 -6.08 -31.44 14.76
C SER A 751 -5.84 -32.74 15.53
N GLY A 752 -6.92 -33.47 15.89
CA GLY A 752 -6.79 -34.80 16.51
C GLY A 752 -6.44 -35.92 15.52
N LYS A 753 -6.69 -35.74 14.21
CA LYS A 753 -6.41 -36.77 13.18
C LYS A 753 -4.97 -36.77 12.69
N ARG A 754 -4.41 -35.59 12.40
CA ARG A 754 -3.03 -35.40 11.92
C ARG A 754 -2.35 -34.30 12.74
N PRO A 755 -2.08 -34.54 14.04
CA PRO A 755 -1.62 -33.49 14.95
C PRO A 755 -0.23 -32.97 14.58
N LEU A 756 -0.12 -31.67 14.36
CA LEU A 756 1.14 -30.93 14.44
C LEU A 756 1.31 -30.43 15.88
N LEU A 757 2.30 -30.96 16.60
CA LEU A 757 2.74 -30.39 17.88
C LEU A 757 4.05 -29.64 17.67
N LEU A 758 4.25 -28.59 18.46
CA LEU A 758 5.39 -27.69 18.34
C LEU A 758 6.24 -27.71 19.62
N SER A 759 7.55 -27.54 19.47
CA SER A 759 8.43 -27.11 20.55
C SER A 759 8.67 -25.62 20.44
N VAL A 760 8.62 -24.93 21.57
CA VAL A 760 8.88 -23.50 21.69
C VAL A 760 10.13 -23.33 22.55
N ARG A 761 11.24 -22.97 21.91
CA ARG A 761 12.60 -22.98 22.49
C ARG A 761 13.19 -21.57 22.45
N SER A 762 13.90 -21.16 23.49
CA SER A 762 14.68 -19.92 23.46
C SER A 762 15.93 -20.05 22.56
N GLY A 763 16.33 -18.95 21.92
CA GLY A 763 17.60 -18.82 21.20
C GLY A 763 18.25 -17.47 21.46
N SER A 764 19.20 -17.38 22.40
CA SER A 764 20.01 -16.18 22.61
C SER A 764 21.23 -16.18 21.68
N ALA A 765 21.74 -14.99 21.34
CA ALA A 765 22.98 -14.85 20.56
C ALA A 765 24.19 -15.46 21.30
N ILE A 766 24.24 -15.28 22.63
CA ILE A 766 25.24 -15.90 23.49
C ILE A 766 24.63 -17.12 24.18
N SER A 767 25.27 -18.28 24.04
CA SER A 767 24.76 -19.56 24.53
C SER A 767 24.63 -19.59 26.07
N MET A 768 23.42 -19.87 26.57
CA MET A 768 23.08 -20.07 27.98
C MET A 768 22.49 -21.48 28.22
N PRO A 769 23.32 -22.53 28.34
CA PRO A 769 22.88 -23.92 28.48
C PRO A 769 22.05 -24.12 29.75
N GLY A 770 20.90 -24.79 29.64
CA GLY A 770 20.03 -25.13 30.79
C GLY A 770 19.26 -23.95 31.41
N MET A 771 19.64 -22.69 31.15
CA MET A 771 19.08 -21.54 31.87
C MET A 771 17.72 -21.07 31.36
N MET A 772 17.46 -21.24 30.07
CA MET A 772 16.30 -20.66 29.40
C MET A 772 15.17 -21.69 29.23
N THR A 773 13.93 -21.22 29.23
CA THR A 773 12.75 -22.08 29.17
C THR A 773 12.61 -22.74 27.79
N THR A 774 12.21 -24.00 27.80
CA THR A 774 11.76 -24.74 26.62
C THR A 774 10.43 -25.42 26.96
N ILE A 775 9.46 -25.33 26.05
CA ILE A 775 8.15 -25.98 26.21
C ILE A 775 7.97 -26.91 25.01
N HIS A 776 7.77 -28.20 25.30
CA HIS A 776 7.54 -29.24 24.30
C HIS A 776 6.06 -29.53 24.13
N ASN A 777 5.68 -30.17 23.01
CA ASN A 777 4.32 -30.67 22.77
C ASN A 777 3.23 -29.59 22.76
N VAL A 778 3.56 -28.34 22.45
CA VAL A 778 2.59 -27.23 22.39
C VAL A 778 1.58 -27.48 21.27
N GLY A 779 0.29 -27.34 21.58
CA GLY A 779 -0.83 -27.63 20.68
C GLY A 779 -1.64 -28.88 21.05
N VAL A 780 -1.27 -29.56 22.13
CA VAL A 780 -1.97 -30.76 22.65
C VAL A 780 -3.03 -30.36 23.68
N SER A 781 -4.19 -31.02 23.65
CA SER A 781 -5.23 -30.90 24.68
C SER A 781 -5.77 -32.29 25.03
N GLY A 782 -6.46 -32.42 26.17
CA GLY A 782 -7.04 -33.70 26.58
C GLY A 782 -8.03 -34.24 25.53
N GLU A 783 -8.85 -33.38 24.94
CA GLU A 783 -9.82 -33.74 23.89
C GLU A 783 -9.12 -34.19 22.60
N LEU A 784 -8.07 -33.47 22.17
CA LEU A 784 -7.30 -33.84 20.98
C LEU A 784 -6.55 -35.17 21.16
N VAL A 785 -6.07 -35.44 22.37
CA VAL A 785 -5.44 -36.72 22.72
C VAL A 785 -6.46 -37.85 22.63
N GLU A 786 -7.66 -37.67 23.19
CA GLU A 786 -8.72 -38.67 23.07
C GLU A 786 -9.12 -38.94 21.63
N GLU A 787 -9.26 -37.91 20.80
CA GLU A 787 -9.54 -38.07 19.37
C GLU A 787 -8.43 -38.85 18.65
N PHE A 788 -7.17 -38.50 18.91
CA PHE A 788 -6.01 -39.18 18.34
C PHE A 788 -5.96 -40.66 18.74
N VAL A 789 -6.22 -40.96 20.01
CA VAL A 789 -6.21 -42.33 20.55
C VAL A 789 -7.34 -43.18 19.98
N ARG A 790 -8.52 -42.60 19.71
CA ARG A 790 -9.61 -43.33 19.02
C ARG A 790 -9.20 -43.79 17.61
N ALA A 791 -8.43 -42.98 16.89
CA ALA A 791 -7.93 -43.32 15.57
C ALA A 791 -6.68 -44.22 15.60
N ASN A 792 -5.88 -44.16 16.67
CA ASN A 792 -4.60 -44.87 16.81
C ASN A 792 -4.49 -45.56 18.19
N PRO A 793 -5.26 -46.64 18.46
CA PRO A 793 -5.29 -47.27 19.79
C PRO A 793 -3.93 -47.75 20.28
N ASP A 794 -3.09 -48.24 19.36
CA ASP A 794 -1.75 -48.76 19.66
C ASP A 794 -0.78 -47.66 20.14
N GLN A 795 -1.11 -46.39 19.90
CA GLN A 795 -0.30 -45.23 20.33
C GLN A 795 -0.89 -44.51 21.55
N ALA A 796 -1.84 -45.12 22.26
CA ALA A 796 -2.48 -44.53 23.42
C ALA A 796 -1.49 -44.09 24.51
N TYR A 797 -0.53 -44.96 24.86
CA TYR A 797 0.48 -44.64 25.86
C TYR A 797 1.34 -43.44 25.44
N PHE A 798 1.75 -43.40 24.16
CA PHE A 798 2.55 -42.30 23.60
C PHE A 798 1.82 -40.96 23.69
N ALA A 799 0.54 -40.92 23.31
CA ALA A 799 -0.24 -39.70 23.32
C ALA A 799 -0.43 -39.14 24.76
N TRP A 800 -0.78 -40.01 25.72
CA TRP A 800 -0.95 -39.61 27.12
C TRP A 800 0.38 -39.24 27.81
N ASP A 801 1.49 -39.92 27.50
CA ASP A 801 2.82 -39.54 28.04
C ASP A 801 3.23 -38.15 27.55
N ASN A 802 3.00 -37.83 26.27
CA ASN A 802 3.28 -36.50 25.73
C ASN A 802 2.39 -35.41 26.32
N TYR A 803 1.10 -35.71 26.57
CA TYR A 803 0.20 -34.77 27.22
C TYR A 803 0.62 -34.45 28.65
N ARG A 804 0.95 -35.48 29.44
CA ARG A 804 1.48 -35.30 30.79
C ARG A 804 2.78 -34.48 30.79
N ARG A 805 3.69 -34.75 29.84
CA ARG A 805 4.93 -33.99 29.68
C ARG A 805 4.67 -32.52 29.35
N PHE A 806 3.73 -32.24 28.45
CA PHE A 806 3.32 -30.87 28.14
C PHE A 806 2.86 -30.12 29.40
N ILE A 807 1.97 -30.71 30.19
CA ILE A 807 1.48 -30.12 31.45
C ILE A 807 2.63 -29.82 32.40
N GLN A 808 3.57 -30.77 32.55
CA GLN A 808 4.75 -30.61 33.37
C GLN A 808 5.64 -29.45 32.87
N SER A 809 6.01 -29.43 31.58
CA SER A 809 6.86 -28.38 31.01
C SER A 809 6.19 -27.00 31.10
N TRP A 810 4.88 -26.92 30.90
CA TRP A 810 4.09 -25.69 31.02
C TRP A 810 4.10 -25.11 32.44
N ALA A 811 3.90 -25.96 33.44
CA ALA A 811 3.91 -25.54 34.83
C ALA A 811 5.32 -25.14 35.29
N MET A 812 6.35 -25.90 34.89
CA MET A 812 7.74 -25.57 35.18
C MET A 812 8.17 -24.24 34.53
N ALA A 813 7.68 -23.93 33.34
CA ALA A 813 7.89 -22.62 32.70
C ALA A 813 7.32 -21.44 33.50
N GLN A 814 6.34 -21.70 34.36
CA GLN A 814 5.72 -20.71 35.25
C GLN A 814 6.30 -20.73 36.69
N GLY A 815 7.34 -21.54 36.93
CA GLY A 815 8.05 -21.58 38.20
C GLY A 815 7.63 -22.70 39.15
N VAL A 816 6.77 -23.63 38.73
CA VAL A 816 6.47 -24.83 39.53
C VAL A 816 7.71 -25.73 39.58
N ALA A 817 8.07 -26.16 40.78
CA ALA A 817 9.24 -26.99 41.02
C ALA A 817 9.06 -28.41 40.43
N ARG A 818 10.15 -29.04 39.99
CA ARG A 818 10.12 -30.38 39.39
C ARG A 818 9.71 -31.45 40.40
N GLU A 819 10.03 -31.21 41.66
CA GLU A 819 9.80 -32.09 42.81
C GLU A 819 8.31 -32.41 42.99
N GLU A 820 7.42 -31.44 42.71
CA GLU A 820 5.96 -31.62 42.76
C GLU A 820 5.50 -32.74 41.81
N PHE A 821 6.00 -32.72 40.58
CA PHE A 821 5.69 -33.75 39.58
C PHE A 821 6.36 -35.08 39.90
N GLN A 822 7.57 -35.05 40.46
CA GLN A 822 8.27 -36.26 40.87
C GLN A 822 7.53 -36.98 42.01
N ALA A 823 6.95 -36.23 42.95
CA ALA A 823 6.10 -36.78 44.01
C ALA A 823 4.86 -37.47 43.43
N LEU A 824 4.14 -36.83 42.51
CA LEU A 824 2.99 -37.42 41.81
C LEU A 824 3.34 -38.70 41.06
N MET A 825 4.47 -38.70 40.33
CA MET A 825 4.98 -39.88 39.63
C MET A 825 5.29 -41.03 40.60
N ASN A 826 5.94 -40.74 41.72
CA ASN A 826 6.32 -41.74 42.71
C ASN A 826 5.10 -42.33 43.44
N GLU A 827 4.13 -41.48 43.81
CA GLU A 827 2.86 -41.91 44.38
C GLU A 827 2.12 -42.86 43.42
N HIS A 828 2.08 -42.51 42.13
CA HIS A 828 1.40 -43.31 41.12
C HIS A 828 2.11 -44.64 40.84
N LYS A 829 3.45 -44.65 40.87
CA LYS A 829 4.25 -45.90 40.84
C LYS A 829 3.95 -46.79 42.04
N GLY A 830 3.84 -46.20 43.24
CA GLY A 830 3.47 -46.93 44.46
C GLY A 830 2.07 -47.53 44.39
N LEU A 831 1.10 -46.76 43.90
CA LEU A 831 -0.30 -47.19 43.74
C LEU A 831 -0.43 -48.44 42.85
N TYR A 832 0.33 -48.50 41.76
CA TYR A 832 0.30 -49.61 40.80
C TYR A 832 1.44 -50.63 40.95
N ASN A 833 2.27 -50.47 41.99
CA ASN A 833 3.46 -51.29 42.25
C ASN A 833 4.40 -51.44 41.03
N VAL A 834 4.58 -50.35 40.28
CA VAL A 834 5.40 -50.27 39.07
C VAL A 834 6.77 -49.68 39.41
N ARG A 835 7.86 -50.27 38.87
CA ARG A 835 9.23 -49.77 39.10
C ARG A 835 9.62 -48.64 38.13
N LEU A 836 9.39 -48.83 36.83
CA LEU A 836 9.77 -47.88 35.79
C LEU A 836 8.55 -47.28 35.10
N LYS A 837 8.65 -46.02 34.66
CA LYS A 837 7.57 -45.33 33.93
C LYS A 837 7.05 -46.15 32.75
N ARG A 838 7.97 -46.79 32.03
CA ARG A 838 7.69 -47.61 30.84
C ARG A 838 6.79 -48.81 31.10
N ASP A 839 6.62 -49.23 32.37
CA ASP A 839 5.81 -50.39 32.72
C ASP A 839 4.34 -50.01 33.02
N PHE A 840 3.97 -48.72 32.95
CA PHE A 840 2.58 -48.30 33.04
C PHE A 840 1.80 -48.69 31.78
N SER A 841 0.54 -49.10 31.96
CA SER A 841 -0.43 -49.24 30.87
C SER A 841 -0.88 -47.87 30.34
N SER A 842 -1.49 -47.85 29.15
CA SER A 842 -2.05 -46.61 28.56
C SER A 842 -3.12 -45.96 29.45
N VAL A 843 -3.96 -46.75 30.11
CA VAL A 843 -4.99 -46.26 31.05
C VAL A 843 -4.37 -45.63 32.29
N GLN A 844 -3.35 -46.26 32.86
CA GLN A 844 -2.62 -45.68 34.00
C GLN A 844 -1.92 -44.37 33.62
N MET A 845 -1.34 -44.27 32.42
CA MET A 845 -0.73 -43.03 31.94
C MET A 845 -1.77 -41.91 31.76
N GLN A 846 -2.98 -42.24 31.27
CA GLN A 846 -4.09 -41.30 31.18
C GLN A 846 -4.50 -40.76 32.56
N GLU A 847 -4.63 -41.63 33.56
CA GLU A 847 -4.94 -41.23 34.94
C GLU A 847 -3.86 -40.30 35.52
N LEU A 848 -2.57 -40.61 35.28
CA LEU A 848 -1.46 -39.78 35.71
C LEU A 848 -1.48 -38.39 35.05
N ALA A 849 -1.76 -38.33 33.74
CA ALA A 849 -1.93 -37.07 33.03
C ALA A 849 -3.08 -36.23 33.64
N GLY A 850 -4.19 -36.88 34.00
CA GLY A 850 -5.30 -36.25 34.71
C GLY A 850 -4.93 -35.72 36.11
N LYS A 851 -4.11 -36.46 36.87
CA LYS A 851 -3.57 -35.98 38.17
C LYS A 851 -2.66 -34.76 37.98
N TYR A 852 -1.81 -34.75 36.95
CA TYR A 852 -0.94 -33.61 36.63
C TYR A 852 -1.77 -32.38 36.28
N LYS A 853 -2.80 -32.52 35.42
CA LYS A 853 -3.70 -31.42 35.06
C LYS A 853 -4.35 -30.80 36.31
N LYS A 854 -4.95 -31.63 37.16
CA LYS A 854 -5.58 -31.18 38.42
C LYS A 854 -4.61 -30.46 39.35
N ALA A 855 -3.40 -30.97 39.50
CA ALA A 855 -2.38 -30.34 40.34
C ALA A 855 -1.99 -28.94 39.81
N VAL A 856 -1.79 -28.82 38.50
CA VAL A 856 -1.44 -27.54 37.85
C VAL A 856 -2.57 -26.52 37.92
N ASP A 857 -3.82 -26.96 37.80
CA ASP A 857 -5.00 -26.10 37.94
C ASP A 857 -5.12 -25.53 39.37
N LEU A 858 -4.88 -26.36 40.40
CA LEU A 858 -4.89 -25.95 41.81
C LEU A 858 -3.78 -24.94 42.14
N LEU A 859 -2.64 -25.02 41.43
CA LEU A 859 -1.52 -24.08 41.57
C LEU A 859 -1.73 -22.77 40.80
N GLY A 860 -2.86 -22.60 40.11
CA GLY A 860 -3.17 -21.40 39.33
C GLY A 860 -2.40 -21.32 37.99
N CYS A 861 -1.85 -22.43 37.52
CA CYS A 861 -1.05 -22.51 36.29
C CYS A 861 -1.80 -23.21 35.14
N ALA A 862 -3.13 -23.18 35.15
CA ALA A 862 -4.00 -23.89 34.21
C ALA A 862 -3.56 -23.73 32.75
N VAL A 863 -3.63 -24.83 32.01
CA VAL A 863 -3.28 -24.91 30.59
C VAL A 863 -4.51 -24.53 29.75
N PRO A 864 -4.43 -23.55 28.84
CA PRO A 864 -5.52 -23.24 27.92
C PRO A 864 -5.87 -24.44 27.04
N ASP A 865 -7.15 -24.72 26.84
CA ASP A 865 -7.57 -25.82 25.95
C ASP A 865 -7.38 -25.46 24.45
N ASP A 866 -7.42 -24.17 24.09
CA ASP A 866 -7.16 -23.68 22.72
C ASP A 866 -5.66 -23.75 22.37
N PRO A 867 -5.25 -24.57 21.37
CA PRO A 867 -3.87 -24.66 20.88
C PRO A 867 -3.25 -23.30 20.54
N TRP A 868 -4.02 -22.37 19.96
CA TRP A 868 -3.50 -21.06 19.59
C TRP A 868 -3.09 -20.24 20.81
N LEU A 869 -3.91 -20.25 21.86
CA LEU A 869 -3.58 -19.60 23.14
C LEU A 869 -2.37 -20.26 23.81
N GLN A 870 -2.24 -21.59 23.71
CA GLN A 870 -1.06 -22.30 24.21
C GLN A 870 0.21 -21.81 23.51
N LEU A 871 0.21 -21.67 22.18
CA LEU A 871 1.37 -21.19 21.42
C LEU A 871 1.77 -19.77 21.83
N ILE A 872 0.83 -18.83 21.81
CA ILE A 872 1.12 -17.43 22.12
C ILE A 872 1.63 -17.29 23.56
N ARG A 873 1.00 -17.99 24.51
CA ARG A 873 1.47 -17.96 25.90
C ARG A 873 2.84 -18.63 26.06
N SER A 874 3.13 -19.69 25.29
CA SER A 874 4.46 -20.31 25.28
C SER A 874 5.53 -19.34 24.78
N VAL A 875 5.24 -18.57 23.73
CA VAL A 875 6.13 -17.50 23.24
C VAL A 875 6.35 -16.45 24.34
N GLU A 876 5.29 -16.00 25.03
CA GLU A 876 5.40 -15.06 26.15
C GLU A 876 6.26 -15.60 27.30
N LEU A 877 6.09 -16.88 27.67
CA LEU A 877 6.86 -17.53 28.73
C LEU A 877 8.34 -17.64 28.35
N VAL A 878 8.66 -17.97 27.10
CA VAL A 878 10.04 -18.05 26.62
C VAL A 878 10.70 -16.66 26.54
N LEU A 879 9.99 -15.63 26.05
CA LEU A 879 10.49 -14.25 26.09
C LEU A 879 10.72 -13.79 27.54
N GLY A 880 9.77 -14.10 28.43
CA GLY A 880 9.85 -13.79 29.85
C GLY A 880 10.99 -14.52 30.58
N SER A 881 11.39 -15.71 30.12
CA SER A 881 12.43 -16.50 30.77
C SER A 881 13.78 -15.79 30.82
N TRP A 882 14.05 -14.86 29.89
CA TRP A 882 15.25 -14.02 29.89
C TRP A 882 15.39 -13.20 31.18
N SER A 883 14.27 -12.82 31.80
CA SER A 883 14.24 -11.97 33.00
C SER A 883 14.16 -12.76 34.32
N THR A 884 14.17 -14.10 34.26
CA THR A 884 14.16 -14.95 35.46
C THR A 884 15.43 -14.78 36.28
N LYS A 885 15.35 -15.06 37.59
CA LYS A 885 16.47 -14.92 38.52
C LYS A 885 17.69 -15.74 38.07
N LYS A 886 17.50 -17.03 37.72
CA LYS A 886 18.59 -17.91 37.24
C LYS A 886 19.27 -17.39 35.96
N ALA A 887 18.50 -16.84 35.02
CA ALA A 887 19.06 -16.30 33.78
C ALA A 887 19.85 -15.01 34.04
N LYS A 888 19.37 -14.13 34.92
CA LYS A 888 20.09 -12.92 35.36
C LYS A 888 21.38 -13.26 36.10
N ASP A 889 21.32 -14.19 37.05
CA ASP A 889 22.48 -14.66 37.81
C ASP A 889 23.54 -15.24 36.88
N TYR A 890 23.14 -16.08 35.91
CA TYR A 890 24.04 -16.59 34.88
C TYR A 890 24.71 -15.47 34.09
N ARG A 891 23.95 -14.47 33.63
CA ARG A 891 24.49 -13.36 32.85
C ARG A 891 25.45 -12.50 33.66
N GLN A 892 25.16 -12.27 34.94
CA GLN A 892 26.06 -11.56 35.84
C GLN A 892 27.36 -12.32 36.08
N LEU A 893 27.29 -13.64 36.27
CA LEU A 893 28.47 -14.50 36.44
C LEU A 893 29.33 -14.58 35.16
N MET A 894 28.72 -14.44 34.00
CA MET A 894 29.37 -14.59 32.68
C MET A 894 29.65 -13.26 31.98
N ASP A 895 29.39 -12.11 32.64
CA ASP A 895 29.53 -10.76 32.10
C ASP A 895 28.79 -10.53 30.76
N VAL A 896 27.52 -10.96 30.70
CA VAL A 896 26.65 -10.85 29.51
C VAL A 896 25.63 -9.73 29.68
N SER A 897 25.53 -8.82 28.70
CA SER A 897 24.56 -7.72 28.71
C SER A 897 23.09 -8.20 28.68
N ASP A 898 22.23 -7.51 29.43
CA ASP A 898 20.78 -7.73 29.46
C ASP A 898 20.07 -7.34 28.15
N ASP A 899 20.68 -6.46 27.33
CA ASP A 899 20.06 -5.89 26.13
C ASP A 899 20.10 -6.82 24.90
N TRP A 900 20.81 -7.95 24.99
CA TRP A 900 20.87 -8.94 23.90
C TRP A 900 19.49 -9.54 23.60
N GLY A 901 18.75 -9.89 24.65
CA GLY A 901 17.47 -10.57 24.55
C GLY A 901 17.54 -12.01 24.05
N THR A 902 16.38 -12.55 23.67
CA THR A 902 16.24 -13.92 23.17
C THR A 902 15.29 -13.99 21.97
N ALA A 903 15.64 -14.81 20.98
CA ALA A 903 14.74 -15.25 19.94
C ALA A 903 13.91 -16.44 20.44
N VAL A 904 12.78 -16.72 19.78
CA VAL A 904 11.93 -17.87 20.06
C VAL A 904 11.83 -18.74 18.82
N ILE A 905 12.25 -19.99 18.95
CA ILE A 905 12.24 -21.00 17.89
C ILE A 905 10.98 -21.84 18.09
N ILE A 906 10.07 -21.79 17.12
CA ILE A 906 8.87 -22.60 17.06
C ILE A 906 9.14 -23.72 16.05
N GLN A 907 9.36 -24.94 16.51
CA GLN A 907 9.83 -26.05 15.71
C GLN A 907 8.88 -27.24 15.78
N ALA A 908 8.62 -27.92 14.66
CA ALA A 908 7.85 -29.14 14.63
C ALA A 908 8.45 -30.21 15.56
N MET A 909 7.60 -30.85 16.38
CA MET A 909 8.02 -31.93 17.24
C MET A 909 8.39 -33.18 16.43
N VAL A 910 9.47 -33.83 16.87
CA VAL A 910 9.87 -35.19 16.50
C VAL A 910 10.09 -36.00 17.76
N TYR A 911 9.86 -37.31 17.71
CA TYR A 911 9.66 -38.11 18.91
C TYR A 911 10.61 -39.31 19.04
N GLY A 912 11.54 -39.23 20.01
CA GLY A 912 12.38 -40.38 20.40
C GLY A 912 11.64 -41.45 21.21
N ASN A 913 10.44 -41.13 21.70
CA ASN A 913 9.57 -42.02 22.48
C ASN A 913 8.41 -42.62 21.67
N LEU A 914 8.44 -42.52 20.34
CA LEU A 914 7.37 -43.02 19.48
C LEU A 914 7.25 -44.55 19.52
N SER A 915 8.38 -45.25 19.58
CA SER A 915 8.46 -46.71 19.64
C SER A 915 9.80 -47.17 20.22
N HIS A 916 9.98 -48.48 20.39
CA HIS A 916 11.28 -49.07 20.78
C HIS A 916 12.40 -48.93 19.72
N GLN A 917 12.03 -48.58 18.48
CA GLN A 917 12.96 -48.31 17.38
C GLN A 917 13.24 -46.81 17.20
N ALA A 918 12.64 -45.96 18.04
CA ALA A 918 12.93 -44.54 18.12
C ALA A 918 13.91 -44.23 19.26
N GLY A 919 14.53 -43.07 19.24
CA GLY A 919 15.37 -42.60 20.33
C GLY A 919 15.85 -41.17 20.16
N SER A 920 16.37 -40.61 21.23
CA SER A 920 17.02 -39.30 21.24
C SER A 920 18.45 -39.44 21.75
N GLY A 921 19.31 -38.48 21.42
CA GLY A 921 20.69 -38.48 21.91
C GLY A 921 21.39 -37.14 21.79
N VAL A 922 22.51 -37.04 22.48
CA VAL A 922 23.46 -35.93 22.39
C VAL A 922 24.82 -36.53 22.10
N LEU A 923 25.45 -36.07 21.02
CA LEU A 923 26.79 -36.51 20.63
C LEU A 923 27.76 -35.34 20.48
N PHE A 924 29.04 -35.65 20.56
CA PHE A 924 30.16 -34.80 20.27
C PHE A 924 30.88 -35.35 19.05
N THR A 925 31.36 -34.48 18.16
CA THR A 925 32.09 -34.89 16.96
C THR A 925 33.58 -35.09 17.21
N ALA A 926 34.07 -34.73 18.40
CA ALA A 926 35.40 -35.05 18.87
C ALA A 926 35.35 -35.63 20.28
N HIS A 927 36.45 -36.28 20.64
CA HIS A 927 36.60 -36.86 21.94
C HIS A 927 36.73 -35.74 23.03
N PRO A 928 35.99 -35.78 24.16
CA PRO A 928 35.90 -34.63 25.07
C PRO A 928 37.17 -34.24 25.84
N TYR A 929 38.00 -35.22 26.21
CA TYR A 929 39.22 -35.01 27.03
C TYR A 929 40.54 -35.32 26.30
N ARG A 930 40.52 -36.09 25.20
CA ARG A 930 41.70 -36.42 24.40
C ARG A 930 41.72 -35.58 23.13
N LYS A 931 42.87 -34.97 22.82
CA LYS A 931 43.07 -34.25 21.56
C LYS A 931 43.32 -35.22 20.41
N VAL A 932 42.27 -35.91 19.98
CA VAL A 932 42.31 -36.68 18.72
C VAL A 932 41.88 -35.74 17.60
N ARG A 933 42.69 -35.60 16.55
CA ARG A 933 42.39 -34.72 15.39
C ARG A 933 41.35 -35.30 14.42
N ARG A 934 40.75 -36.46 14.73
CA ARG A 934 39.75 -37.13 13.88
C ARG A 934 38.33 -36.93 14.43
N VAL A 935 37.34 -36.96 13.54
CA VAL A 935 35.94 -37.05 13.93
C VAL A 935 35.71 -38.41 14.60
N ALA A 936 35.28 -38.38 15.85
CA ALA A 936 34.95 -39.54 16.66
C ALA A 936 33.67 -39.23 17.43
N LEU A 937 32.61 -39.99 17.16
CA LEU A 937 31.31 -39.76 17.79
C LEU A 937 31.32 -40.27 19.23
N TRP A 938 31.05 -39.36 20.16
CA TRP A 938 31.06 -39.63 21.59
C TRP A 938 29.82 -39.05 22.25
N GLY A 939 29.18 -39.72 23.19
CA GLY A 939 28.04 -39.12 23.90
C GLY A 939 27.10 -40.13 24.53
N ASP A 940 25.83 -39.75 24.62
CA ASP A 940 24.79 -40.55 25.26
C ASP A 940 23.50 -40.52 24.42
N TYR A 941 22.88 -41.70 24.24
CA TYR A 941 21.54 -41.83 23.64
C TYR A 941 20.63 -42.74 24.47
N ALA A 942 19.32 -42.59 24.32
CA ALA A 942 18.33 -43.43 24.98
C ALA A 942 17.20 -43.84 23.99
N PRO A 943 16.96 -45.15 23.81
CA PRO A 943 15.88 -45.64 22.93
C PRO A 943 14.52 -45.61 23.64
N GLY A 944 13.49 -45.11 22.95
CA GLY A 944 12.13 -44.99 23.48
C GLY A 944 11.93 -43.84 24.48
N ASP A 945 12.88 -42.91 24.54
CA ASP A 945 12.90 -41.77 25.47
C ASP A 945 13.11 -40.44 24.70
N GLN A 946 12.74 -39.32 25.31
CA GLN A 946 12.97 -37.98 24.74
C GLN A 946 14.28 -37.37 25.24
N GLY A 947 14.79 -36.37 24.52
CA GLY A 947 16.05 -35.69 24.89
C GLY A 947 16.10 -35.16 26.33
N GLU A 948 14.97 -34.67 26.87
CA GLU A 948 14.87 -34.20 28.26
C GLU A 948 15.21 -35.31 29.29
N ASP A 949 14.83 -36.56 28.99
CA ASP A 949 15.08 -37.70 29.88
C ASP A 949 16.59 -37.98 30.01
N ILE A 950 17.35 -37.72 28.95
CA ILE A 950 18.81 -37.91 28.87
C ILE A 950 19.53 -36.80 29.65
N VAL A 951 19.17 -35.54 29.39
CA VAL A 951 19.80 -34.38 30.04
C VAL A 951 19.55 -34.37 31.55
N SER A 952 18.35 -34.80 31.96
CA SER A 952 17.94 -34.88 33.36
C SER A 952 18.48 -36.10 34.11
N GLY A 953 19.13 -37.06 33.42
CA GLY A 953 19.73 -38.24 34.03
C GLY A 953 18.74 -39.21 34.67
N LEU A 954 17.45 -39.14 34.31
CA LEU A 954 16.40 -40.00 34.86
C LEU A 954 16.31 -41.38 34.20
N VAL A 955 16.87 -41.51 33.00
CA VAL A 955 16.89 -42.76 32.24
C VAL A 955 18.30 -43.30 32.11
N THR A 956 18.40 -44.59 31.81
CA THR A 956 19.69 -45.21 31.52
C THR A 956 20.11 -44.85 30.09
N SER A 957 21.17 -44.05 29.96
CA SER A 957 21.77 -43.76 28.66
C SER A 957 22.76 -44.84 28.22
N TYR A 958 22.95 -44.93 26.91
CA TYR A 958 23.86 -45.85 26.25
C TYR A 958 24.90 -45.09 25.41
N PRO A 959 26.11 -45.66 25.20
CA PRO A 959 27.18 -45.03 24.43
C PRO A 959 26.81 -44.87 22.96
N ILE A 960 27.36 -43.85 22.29
CA ILE A 960 27.15 -43.62 20.85
C ILE A 960 27.97 -44.62 20.02
N SER A 961 29.26 -44.77 20.31
CA SER A 961 30.18 -45.63 19.54
C SER A 961 30.66 -46.86 20.33
N VAL A 962 31.16 -47.86 19.62
CA VAL A 962 31.81 -49.06 20.18
C VAL A 962 33.08 -48.67 20.93
N GLU A 963 33.90 -47.77 20.36
CA GLU A 963 35.14 -47.26 20.97
C GLU A 963 34.87 -46.61 22.34
N GLN A 964 33.80 -45.80 22.42
CA GLN A 964 33.35 -45.22 23.69
C GLN A 964 32.92 -46.30 24.69
N ALA A 965 32.16 -47.30 24.25
CA ALA A 965 31.67 -48.36 25.13
C ALA A 965 32.84 -49.14 25.76
N GLU A 966 33.88 -49.46 24.99
CA GLU A 966 35.05 -50.18 25.47
C GLU A 966 35.86 -49.35 26.50
N LEU A 967 36.08 -48.07 26.21
CA LEU A 967 36.84 -47.17 27.10
C LEU A 967 36.11 -46.85 28.40
N ASP A 968 34.79 -46.70 28.35
CA ASP A 968 33.97 -46.43 29.53
C ASP A 968 33.65 -47.71 30.35
N GLY A 969 33.99 -48.89 29.83
CA GLY A 969 33.59 -50.18 30.42
C GLY A 969 32.08 -50.44 30.35
N ARG A 970 31.39 -49.88 29.35
CA ARG A 970 29.95 -50.02 29.10
C ARG A 970 29.68 -51.13 28.08
N SER A 971 28.43 -51.58 28.02
CA SER A 971 28.05 -52.68 27.10
C SER A 971 28.11 -52.24 25.63
N VAL A 972 29.01 -52.86 24.87
CA VAL A 972 29.16 -52.66 23.41
C VAL A 972 27.87 -53.01 22.65
N ARG A 973 27.12 -54.02 23.10
CA ARG A 973 25.88 -54.46 22.42
C ARG A 973 24.79 -53.37 22.40
N ASN A 974 24.83 -52.44 23.34
CA ASN A 974 23.83 -51.38 23.47
C ASN A 974 24.28 -50.06 22.82
N SER A 975 25.44 -50.00 22.16
CA SER A 975 25.87 -48.76 21.50
C SER A 975 24.97 -48.39 20.32
N LEU A 976 24.86 -47.09 19.99
CA LEU A 976 24.07 -46.62 18.84
C LEU A 976 24.61 -47.25 17.55
N GLU A 977 25.93 -47.30 17.41
CA GLU A 977 26.64 -47.92 16.29
C GLU A 977 26.23 -49.39 16.04
N ARG A 978 25.94 -50.17 17.08
CA ARG A 978 25.54 -51.57 16.93
C ARG A 978 24.03 -51.76 16.80
N ARG A 979 23.24 -50.97 17.53
CA ARG A 979 21.79 -51.15 17.60
C ARG A 979 21.05 -50.44 16.46
N PHE A 980 21.57 -49.29 16.00
CA PHE A 980 21.00 -48.46 14.94
C PHE A 980 22.10 -48.03 13.95
N PRO A 981 22.70 -48.98 13.21
CA PRO A 981 23.90 -48.73 12.40
C PRO A 981 23.67 -47.65 11.32
N LYS A 982 22.51 -47.66 10.65
CA LYS A 982 22.17 -46.67 9.62
C LYS A 982 22.09 -45.25 10.17
N ILE A 983 21.48 -45.08 11.35
CA ILE A 983 21.40 -43.78 12.05
C ILE A 983 22.80 -43.30 12.44
N TYR A 984 23.63 -44.20 12.97
CA TYR A 984 25.01 -43.88 13.33
C TYR A 984 25.86 -43.47 12.11
N GLU A 985 25.72 -44.19 10.99
CA GLU A 985 26.41 -43.87 9.73
C GLU A 985 26.03 -42.49 9.19
N GLU A 986 24.74 -42.15 9.22
CA GLU A 986 24.26 -40.83 8.80
C GLU A 986 24.79 -39.72 9.73
N LEU A 987 24.75 -39.92 11.04
CA LEU A 987 25.34 -38.98 12.01
C LEU A 987 26.85 -38.79 11.81
N LEU A 988 27.57 -39.87 11.46
CA LEU A 988 29.00 -39.82 11.18
C LEU A 988 29.27 -39.05 9.88
N SER A 989 28.44 -39.26 8.85
CA SER A 989 28.49 -38.53 7.58
C SER A 989 28.28 -37.03 7.80
N ILE A 990 27.20 -36.65 8.50
CA ILE A 990 26.90 -35.26 8.87
C ILE A 990 28.07 -34.65 9.67
N SER A 991 28.59 -35.38 10.67
CA SER A 991 29.69 -34.88 11.51
C SER A 991 30.99 -34.67 10.74
N ARG A 992 31.30 -35.54 9.78
CA ARG A 992 32.47 -35.40 8.89
C ARG A 992 32.32 -34.22 7.95
N ASP A 993 31.14 -34.04 7.37
CA ASP A 993 30.87 -32.90 6.50
C ASP A 993 31.02 -31.57 7.26
N LEU A 994 30.43 -31.47 8.46
CA LEU A 994 30.54 -30.25 9.29
C LEU A 994 32.00 -29.95 9.68
N VAL A 995 32.76 -30.94 10.17
CA VAL A 995 34.12 -30.69 10.68
C VAL A 995 35.17 -30.62 9.58
N TYR A 996 35.12 -31.51 8.59
CA TYR A 996 36.17 -31.62 7.57
C TYR A 996 35.91 -30.83 6.30
N THR A 997 34.65 -30.74 5.87
CA THR A 997 34.30 -30.04 4.62
C THR A 997 33.93 -28.58 4.90
N LYS A 998 33.14 -28.34 5.95
CA LYS A 998 32.70 -26.99 6.35
C LYS A 998 33.65 -26.30 7.33
N GLU A 999 34.69 -27.01 7.80
CA GLU A 999 35.70 -26.52 8.74
C GLU A 999 35.14 -25.98 10.07
N TRP A 1000 34.00 -26.52 10.51
CA TRP A 1000 33.47 -26.17 11.82
C TRP A 1000 34.39 -26.73 12.91
N ASN A 1001 34.44 -26.02 14.05
CA ASN A 1001 35.02 -26.58 15.27
C ASN A 1001 34.34 -27.91 15.62
N PRO A 1002 34.94 -28.75 16.49
CA PRO A 1002 34.22 -29.88 17.05
C PRO A 1002 32.84 -29.45 17.59
N GLN A 1003 31.80 -30.18 17.23
CA GLN A 1003 30.41 -29.83 17.50
C GLN A 1003 29.82 -30.75 18.57
N GLU A 1004 28.90 -30.20 19.34
CA GLU A 1004 27.89 -30.91 20.12
C GLU A 1004 26.58 -30.89 19.32
N ILE A 1005 25.99 -32.06 19.09
CA ILE A 1005 24.80 -32.25 18.27
C ILE A 1005 23.71 -32.94 19.11
N GLU A 1006 22.55 -32.30 19.24
CA GLU A 1006 21.33 -32.91 19.75
C GLU A 1006 20.56 -33.51 18.57
N PHE A 1007 20.20 -34.79 18.65
CA PHE A 1007 19.50 -35.48 17.57
C PHE A 1007 18.36 -36.35 18.11
N THR A 1008 17.42 -36.69 17.25
CA THR A 1008 16.31 -37.60 17.52
C THR A 1008 15.98 -38.39 16.27
N PHE A 1009 15.68 -39.67 16.41
CA PHE A 1009 15.24 -40.52 15.32
C PHE A 1009 13.91 -41.18 15.67
N GLU A 1010 12.94 -41.15 14.76
CA GLU A 1010 11.60 -41.74 14.96
C GLU A 1010 11.53 -43.22 14.55
N GLY A 1011 12.59 -43.71 13.90
CA GLY A 1011 12.77 -45.11 13.49
C GLY A 1011 14.20 -45.39 13.04
N PRO A 1012 14.48 -46.61 12.55
CA PRO A 1012 15.85 -47.07 12.31
C PRO A 1012 16.45 -46.59 10.97
N GLU A 1013 15.67 -45.92 10.12
CA GLU A 1013 16.08 -45.46 8.79
C GLU A 1013 16.62 -44.02 8.80
N PRO A 1014 17.61 -43.67 7.95
CA PRO A 1014 18.23 -42.33 7.93
C PRO A 1014 17.26 -41.17 7.72
N GLU A 1015 16.21 -41.35 6.93
CA GLU A 1015 15.21 -40.32 6.63
C GLU A 1015 14.38 -39.94 7.87
N GLN A 1016 14.43 -40.76 8.91
CA GLN A 1016 13.74 -40.56 10.18
C GLN A 1016 14.67 -39.95 11.24
N LEU A 1017 15.92 -39.65 10.90
CA LEU A 1017 16.87 -38.91 11.75
C LEU A 1017 16.62 -37.41 11.62
N TYR A 1018 16.67 -36.71 12.75
CA TYR A 1018 16.50 -35.28 12.82
C TYR A 1018 17.57 -34.64 13.72
N ILE A 1019 18.19 -33.57 13.22
CA ILE A 1019 19.12 -32.71 13.97
C ILE A 1019 18.31 -31.58 14.61
N LEU A 1020 18.35 -31.52 15.94
CA LEU A 1020 17.55 -30.58 16.73
C LEU A 1020 18.33 -29.37 17.20
N GLN A 1021 19.65 -29.49 17.31
CA GLN A 1021 20.54 -28.42 17.71
C GLN A 1021 21.98 -28.78 17.37
N THR A 1022 22.78 -27.78 17.04
CA THR A 1022 24.23 -27.90 16.99
C THR A 1022 24.88 -26.66 17.59
N ARG A 1023 26.02 -26.85 18.24
CA ARG A 1023 26.85 -25.78 18.79
C ARG A 1023 28.30 -26.25 18.91
N ASP A 1024 29.22 -25.30 18.98
CA ASP A 1024 30.61 -25.58 19.32
C ASP A 1024 30.71 -26.35 20.64
N MET A 1025 31.43 -27.46 20.58
CA MET A 1025 31.76 -28.29 21.73
C MET A 1025 32.69 -27.53 22.66
N ILE A 1026 32.36 -27.51 23.95
CA ILE A 1026 33.27 -26.98 24.97
C ILE A 1026 34.43 -27.96 25.10
N THR A 1027 35.63 -27.56 24.67
CA THR A 1027 36.85 -28.35 24.81
C THR A 1027 37.61 -27.93 26.05
N ILE A 1028 38.04 -28.91 26.85
CA ILE A 1028 38.81 -28.68 28.07
C ILE A 1028 40.16 -28.05 27.69
N LYS A 1029 40.49 -26.89 28.27
CA LYS A 1029 41.79 -26.22 28.06
C LYS A 1029 42.93 -27.15 28.49
N LYS A 1030 44.02 -27.18 27.71
CA LYS A 1030 45.21 -28.00 27.97
C LYS A 1030 45.76 -27.69 29.37
N LYS A 1031 45.67 -28.64 30.30
CA LYS A 1031 46.55 -28.67 31.49
C LYS A 1031 47.59 -29.75 31.24
N GLU A 1032 48.83 -29.33 30.98
CA GLU A 1032 49.98 -30.25 30.83
C GLU A 1032 50.28 -30.97 32.14
N HIS A 1033 49.87 -30.35 33.25
CA HIS A 1033 50.00 -30.83 34.61
C HIS A 1033 48.63 -31.25 35.13
N LEU A 1034 48.49 -32.52 35.50
CA LEU A 1034 47.26 -33.08 36.06
C LEU A 1034 47.51 -33.52 37.51
N ASN A 1035 46.56 -33.23 38.37
CA ASN A 1035 46.58 -33.73 39.74
C ASN A 1035 46.07 -35.17 39.77
N VAL A 1036 46.86 -36.10 40.29
CA VAL A 1036 46.46 -37.49 40.52
C VAL A 1036 46.65 -37.85 42.00
N PHE A 1037 45.83 -38.76 42.51
CA PHE A 1037 46.05 -39.27 43.87
C PHE A 1037 47.35 -40.09 43.94
N ALA A 1038 48.15 -39.88 44.98
CA ALA A 1038 49.34 -40.69 45.22
C ALA A 1038 48.93 -42.12 45.60
N ASP A 1039 49.46 -43.12 44.89
CA ASP A 1039 49.08 -44.52 45.09
C ASP A 1039 49.49 -45.02 46.48
N SER A 1040 48.53 -45.53 47.25
CA SER A 1040 48.74 -46.06 48.60
C SER A 1040 47.72 -47.16 48.91
N ARG A 1041 48.06 -48.06 49.84
CA ARG A 1041 47.11 -49.11 50.30
C ARG A 1041 45.85 -48.51 50.94
N ASP A 1042 45.96 -47.32 51.52
CA ASP A 1042 44.83 -46.62 52.15
C ASP A 1042 43.89 -46.01 51.10
N LEU A 1043 44.44 -45.52 49.98
CA LEU A 1043 43.65 -45.05 48.83
C LEU A 1043 42.73 -46.16 48.28
N GLN A 1044 43.28 -47.37 48.05
CA GLN A 1044 42.51 -48.49 47.51
C GLN A 1044 41.37 -48.95 48.44
N LYS A 1045 41.58 -48.87 49.76
CA LYS A 1045 40.53 -49.21 50.75
C LYS A 1045 39.47 -48.12 50.91
N SER A 1046 39.76 -46.90 50.46
CA SER A 1046 38.90 -45.73 50.65
C SER A 1046 37.91 -45.50 49.50
N VAL A 1047 37.91 -46.36 48.47
CA VAL A 1047 36.99 -46.26 47.33
C VAL A 1047 35.56 -46.51 47.80
N LEU A 1048 34.75 -45.45 47.78
CA LEU A 1048 33.33 -45.50 48.09
C LEU A 1048 32.51 -45.93 46.88
N GLY A 1049 32.94 -45.53 45.69
CA GLY A 1049 32.26 -45.88 44.44
C GLY A 1049 32.96 -45.31 43.21
N LYS A 1050 32.36 -45.57 42.05
CA LYS A 1050 32.83 -45.08 40.75
C LYS A 1050 31.65 -44.57 39.91
N GLY A 1051 31.77 -43.35 39.40
CA GLY A 1051 30.85 -42.74 38.44
C GLY A 1051 31.52 -42.53 37.09
N ILE A 1052 31.02 -41.54 36.34
CA ILE A 1052 31.56 -41.06 35.07
C ILE A 1052 32.37 -39.79 35.34
N GLY A 1053 33.65 -39.79 34.98
CA GLY A 1053 34.50 -38.61 35.06
C GLY A 1053 34.17 -37.62 33.94
N VAL A 1054 33.85 -36.37 34.30
CA VAL A 1054 33.45 -35.34 33.33
C VAL A 1054 34.56 -34.32 33.09
N SER A 1055 35.01 -33.66 34.15
CA SER A 1055 35.92 -32.51 34.08
C SER A 1055 36.81 -32.44 35.31
N GLY A 1056 37.99 -31.86 35.17
CA GLY A 1056 38.97 -31.77 36.26
C GLY A 1056 39.74 -33.06 36.52
N SER A 1057 40.51 -33.06 37.61
CA SER A 1057 41.42 -34.14 38.00
C SER A 1057 41.26 -34.43 39.50
N ALA A 1058 42.17 -35.16 40.13
CA ALA A 1058 42.06 -35.49 41.55
C ALA A 1058 41.86 -34.22 42.43
N LEU A 1059 40.82 -34.24 43.26
CA LEU A 1059 40.43 -33.18 44.17
C LEU A 1059 40.04 -33.78 45.53
N SER A 1060 40.71 -33.35 46.60
CA SER A 1060 40.39 -33.70 47.99
C SER A 1060 39.77 -32.47 48.66
N GLY A 1061 38.60 -32.60 49.27
CA GLY A 1061 37.81 -31.48 49.78
C GLY A 1061 36.80 -31.90 50.86
N LEU A 1062 35.98 -30.94 51.31
CA LEU A 1062 34.90 -31.17 52.27
C LEU A 1062 33.57 -31.29 51.55
N ALA A 1063 32.73 -32.24 51.98
CA ALA A 1063 31.38 -32.41 51.46
C ALA A 1063 30.48 -31.23 51.82
N VAL A 1064 29.74 -30.69 50.84
CA VAL A 1064 28.75 -29.62 51.05
C VAL A 1064 27.46 -29.92 50.30
N PHE A 1065 26.33 -29.44 50.83
CA PHE A 1065 24.99 -29.72 50.28
C PHE A 1065 24.16 -28.46 50.00
N THR A 1066 24.40 -27.37 50.73
CA THR A 1066 23.60 -26.13 50.62
C THR A 1066 24.49 -24.89 50.45
N GLU A 1067 23.94 -23.79 49.91
CA GLU A 1067 24.64 -22.50 49.82
C GLU A 1067 25.14 -22.04 51.20
N GLU A 1068 24.35 -22.25 52.24
CA GLU A 1068 24.69 -21.91 53.63
C GLU A 1068 25.90 -22.71 54.13
N ASN A 1069 25.96 -24.02 53.84
CA ASN A 1069 27.13 -24.84 54.16
C ASN A 1069 28.39 -24.32 53.47
N ILE A 1070 28.28 -23.94 52.20
CA ILE A 1070 29.42 -23.45 51.41
C ILE A 1070 29.95 -22.14 52.00
N ARG A 1071 29.08 -21.17 52.31
CA ARG A 1071 29.48 -19.89 52.88
C ARG A 1071 30.15 -20.06 54.24
N ARG A 1072 29.52 -20.83 55.15
CA ARG A 1072 30.06 -21.10 56.48
C ARG A 1072 31.44 -21.74 56.40
N LEU A 1073 31.61 -22.80 55.60
CA LEU A 1073 32.89 -23.50 55.49
C LEU A 1073 33.96 -22.69 54.76
N ARG A 1074 33.59 -21.83 53.81
CA ARG A 1074 34.55 -20.87 53.21
C ARG A 1074 35.05 -19.84 54.20
N GLU A 1075 34.19 -19.37 55.12
CA GLU A 1075 34.60 -18.47 56.21
C GLU A 1075 35.50 -19.17 57.22
N GLU A 1076 35.21 -20.42 57.58
CA GLU A 1076 35.99 -21.20 58.56
C GLU A 1076 37.31 -21.74 57.99
N LYS A 1077 37.33 -22.13 56.71
CA LYS A 1077 38.44 -22.86 56.06
C LYS A 1077 38.61 -22.42 54.60
N ALA A 1078 39.07 -21.19 54.39
CA ALA A 1078 39.17 -20.56 53.08
C ALA A 1078 39.94 -21.41 52.03
N ASP A 1079 41.04 -22.06 52.45
CA ASP A 1079 41.97 -22.78 51.55
C ASP A 1079 41.60 -24.24 51.26
N VAL A 1080 40.53 -24.77 51.88
CA VAL A 1080 40.11 -26.16 51.66
C VAL A 1080 39.10 -26.23 50.52
N ALA A 1081 39.30 -27.17 49.60
CA ALA A 1081 38.37 -27.36 48.50
C ALA A 1081 36.99 -27.84 49.01
N LEU A 1082 35.91 -27.37 48.39
CA LEU A 1082 34.54 -27.78 48.71
C LEU A 1082 33.95 -28.60 47.57
N ILE A 1083 33.37 -29.75 47.89
CA ILE A 1083 32.78 -30.68 46.92
C ILE A 1083 31.27 -30.74 47.16
N LEU A 1084 30.51 -30.15 46.24
CA LEU A 1084 29.04 -30.14 46.27
C LEU A 1084 28.50 -31.52 45.91
N ILE A 1085 27.70 -32.10 46.79
CA ILE A 1085 27.03 -33.39 46.57
C ILE A 1085 25.55 -33.14 46.31
N ARG A 1086 25.07 -33.58 45.13
CA ARG A 1086 23.68 -33.43 44.68
C ARG A 1086 23.10 -34.76 44.19
N GLN A 1087 21.78 -34.93 44.29
CA GLN A 1087 21.13 -36.11 43.70
C GLN A 1087 21.24 -36.07 42.16
N ASP A 1088 20.87 -34.93 41.60
CA ASP A 1088 21.04 -34.46 40.22
C ASP A 1088 21.13 -32.93 40.27
N THR A 1089 21.57 -32.27 39.20
CA THR A 1089 21.60 -30.80 39.17
C THR A 1089 20.49 -30.25 38.30
N VAL A 1090 19.92 -29.15 38.76
CA VAL A 1090 18.95 -28.34 38.02
C VAL A 1090 19.55 -26.96 37.72
N PRO A 1091 19.00 -26.20 36.76
CA PRO A 1091 19.50 -24.87 36.40
C PRO A 1091 19.60 -23.89 37.59
N GLU A 1092 18.78 -24.09 38.61
CA GLU A 1092 18.75 -23.29 39.84
C GLU A 1092 20.03 -23.45 40.69
N ASP A 1093 20.75 -24.57 40.56
CA ASP A 1093 21.97 -24.87 41.33
C ASP A 1093 23.22 -24.07 40.88
N ILE A 1094 23.11 -23.21 39.86
CA ILE A 1094 24.29 -22.58 39.26
C ILE A 1094 25.10 -21.76 40.26
N ARG A 1095 24.45 -21.13 41.24
CA ARG A 1095 25.13 -20.36 42.29
C ARG A 1095 25.97 -21.29 43.16
N GLU A 1096 25.38 -22.35 43.68
CA GLU A 1096 26.03 -23.34 44.53
C GLU A 1096 27.19 -24.03 43.79
N ILE A 1097 26.98 -24.43 42.53
CA ILE A 1097 28.03 -25.03 41.70
C ILE A 1097 29.17 -24.03 41.47
N SER A 1098 28.87 -22.74 41.26
CA SER A 1098 29.90 -21.72 41.06
C SER A 1098 30.76 -21.50 42.31
N MET A 1099 30.18 -21.66 43.50
CA MET A 1099 30.83 -21.45 44.80
C MET A 1099 31.67 -22.66 45.26
N ALA A 1100 31.33 -23.87 44.80
CA ALA A 1100 32.09 -25.09 45.08
C ALA A 1100 33.30 -25.28 44.14
N ASP A 1101 34.25 -26.13 44.50
CA ASP A 1101 35.42 -26.48 43.67
C ASP A 1101 35.22 -27.79 42.90
N GLY A 1102 34.40 -28.69 43.47
CA GLY A 1102 34.01 -29.95 42.85
C GLY A 1102 32.50 -30.20 42.90
N LEU A 1103 32.01 -31.04 42.01
CA LEU A 1103 30.63 -31.48 41.91
C LEU A 1103 30.56 -33.00 41.80
N LEU A 1104 29.79 -33.62 42.70
CA LEU A 1104 29.49 -35.05 42.70
C LEU A 1104 27.98 -35.25 42.60
N THR A 1105 27.54 -36.03 41.60
CA THR A 1105 26.11 -36.37 41.47
C THR A 1105 25.83 -37.86 41.48
N ALA A 1106 24.70 -38.24 42.07
CA ALA A 1106 24.22 -39.62 42.07
C ALA A 1106 23.74 -40.06 40.67
N ARG A 1107 23.10 -39.14 39.93
CA ARG A 1107 22.55 -39.37 38.59
C ARG A 1107 23.24 -38.48 37.54
N GLY A 1108 23.06 -38.82 36.27
CA GLY A 1108 23.61 -38.08 35.13
C GLY A 1108 24.60 -38.88 34.28
N GLY A 1109 24.61 -38.59 32.98
CA GLY A 1109 25.57 -39.09 32.00
C GLY A 1109 26.62 -38.05 31.61
N GLN A 1110 27.43 -38.36 30.59
CA GLN A 1110 28.48 -37.47 30.08
C GLN A 1110 27.90 -36.13 29.58
N THR A 1111 26.66 -36.14 29.11
CA THR A 1111 25.95 -34.99 28.54
C THR A 1111 24.90 -34.39 29.47
N SER A 1112 24.89 -34.78 30.76
CA SER A 1112 23.93 -34.26 31.74
C SER A 1112 24.12 -32.76 32.03
N HIS A 1113 23.09 -32.12 32.61
CA HIS A 1113 23.17 -30.71 33.03
C HIS A 1113 24.39 -30.44 33.93
N ALA A 1114 24.64 -31.31 34.90
CA ALA A 1114 25.81 -31.26 35.79
C ALA A 1114 27.11 -31.22 34.99
N SER A 1115 27.22 -32.10 33.99
CA SER A 1115 28.42 -32.25 33.19
C SER A 1115 28.73 -31.00 32.37
N VAL A 1116 27.71 -30.44 31.72
CA VAL A 1116 27.85 -29.24 30.87
C VAL A 1116 28.20 -28.00 31.71
N VAL A 1117 27.52 -27.81 32.85
CA VAL A 1117 27.74 -26.64 33.71
C VAL A 1117 29.12 -26.73 34.40
N ALA A 1118 29.49 -27.89 34.93
CA ALA A 1118 30.78 -28.07 35.59
C ALA A 1118 31.96 -27.88 34.63
N THR A 1119 31.86 -28.38 33.39
CA THR A 1119 32.87 -28.16 32.36
C THR A 1119 33.03 -26.68 32.04
N ARG A 1120 31.91 -25.93 31.94
CA ARG A 1120 31.92 -24.50 31.62
C ARG A 1120 32.44 -23.62 32.76
N LEU A 1121 32.18 -24.02 34.01
CA LEU A 1121 32.69 -23.36 35.22
C LEU A 1121 34.06 -23.89 35.67
N GLU A 1122 34.70 -24.74 34.86
CA GLU A 1122 36.01 -25.35 35.11
C GLU A 1122 36.10 -26.09 36.47
N LYS A 1123 35.01 -26.74 36.91
CA LYS A 1123 34.92 -27.49 38.18
C LYS A 1123 35.32 -28.96 38.02
N THR A 1124 35.89 -29.57 39.06
CA THR A 1124 36.12 -31.04 39.06
C THR A 1124 34.79 -31.76 39.22
N CYS A 1125 34.43 -32.66 38.31
CA CYS A 1125 33.09 -33.25 38.28
C CYS A 1125 33.09 -34.76 38.02
N VAL A 1126 32.35 -35.46 38.87
CA VAL A 1126 32.01 -36.88 38.72
C VAL A 1126 30.49 -37.01 38.79
N VAL A 1127 29.90 -37.65 37.79
CA VAL A 1127 28.43 -37.82 37.70
C VAL A 1127 28.03 -39.29 37.66
N GLY A 1128 26.78 -39.58 38.00
CA GLY A 1128 26.23 -40.92 37.83
C GLY A 1128 26.77 -41.96 38.81
N CYS A 1129 27.12 -41.57 40.03
CA CYS A 1129 27.41 -42.51 41.12
C CYS A 1129 26.11 -43.18 41.61
N ARG A 1130 25.67 -44.25 40.92
CA ARG A 1130 24.32 -44.83 41.08
C ARG A 1130 23.96 -45.29 42.50
N ASP A 1131 24.94 -45.71 43.29
CA ASP A 1131 24.74 -46.19 44.66
C ASP A 1131 24.69 -45.05 45.69
N LEU A 1132 24.90 -43.80 45.25
CA LEU A 1132 24.81 -42.60 46.08
C LEU A 1132 23.34 -42.18 46.26
N GLN A 1133 22.94 -41.98 47.51
CA GLN A 1133 21.65 -41.40 47.88
C GLN A 1133 21.90 -40.09 48.62
N VAL A 1134 21.34 -39.00 48.12
CA VAL A 1134 21.59 -37.66 48.64
C VAL A 1134 20.34 -37.12 49.32
N PHE A 1135 20.49 -36.62 50.55
CA PHE A 1135 19.43 -36.00 51.34
C PHE A 1135 19.78 -34.53 51.59
N GLU A 1136 19.58 -33.71 50.56
CA GLU A 1136 20.08 -32.32 50.51
C GLU A 1136 19.57 -31.45 51.66
N THR A 1137 18.26 -31.49 51.94
CA THR A 1137 17.64 -30.74 53.05
C THR A 1137 18.08 -31.21 54.43
N ARG A 1138 18.63 -32.42 54.53
CA ARG A 1138 19.16 -32.99 55.78
C ARG A 1138 20.69 -32.94 55.84
N GLU A 1139 21.33 -32.40 54.81
CA GLU A 1139 22.78 -32.18 54.72
C GLU A 1139 23.64 -33.45 54.89
N TYR A 1140 23.19 -34.59 54.34
CA TYR A 1140 23.98 -35.82 54.29
C TYR A 1140 23.74 -36.66 53.03
N ALA A 1141 24.69 -37.56 52.73
CA ALA A 1141 24.58 -38.59 51.70
C ALA A 1141 24.91 -39.99 52.27
N LEU A 1142 24.39 -41.03 51.59
CA LEU A 1142 24.66 -42.43 51.86
C LEU A 1142 25.21 -43.12 50.61
N ILE A 1143 26.27 -43.90 50.74
CA ILE A 1143 26.79 -44.75 49.66
C ILE A 1143 27.38 -46.03 50.26
N ASN A 1144 26.96 -47.20 49.79
CA ASN A 1144 27.49 -48.51 50.23
C ASN A 1144 27.57 -48.68 51.76
N GLY A 1145 26.59 -48.13 52.50
CA GLY A 1145 26.54 -48.17 53.96
C GLY A 1145 27.35 -47.09 54.69
N HIS A 1146 28.11 -46.26 53.98
CA HIS A 1146 28.82 -45.10 54.53
C HIS A 1146 27.95 -43.85 54.51
N ARG A 1147 27.93 -43.12 55.64
CA ARG A 1147 27.26 -41.82 55.78
C ARG A 1147 28.27 -40.69 55.69
N ILE A 1148 27.96 -39.69 54.88
CA ILE A 1148 28.79 -38.50 54.62
C ILE A 1148 27.95 -37.28 55.00
N ASN A 1149 28.38 -36.53 56.00
CA ASN A 1149 27.73 -35.32 56.48
C ASN A 1149 28.42 -34.07 55.91
N ALA A 1150 27.75 -32.92 55.99
CA ALA A 1150 28.37 -31.65 55.65
C ALA A 1150 29.67 -31.43 56.45
N GLY A 1151 30.75 -31.09 55.77
CA GLY A 1151 32.08 -30.89 56.35
C GLY A 1151 32.94 -32.16 56.43
N ASP A 1152 32.42 -33.35 56.08
CA ASP A 1152 33.23 -34.57 56.07
C ASP A 1152 34.26 -34.56 54.92
N PRO A 1153 35.49 -35.06 55.15
CA PRO A 1153 36.52 -35.12 54.13
C PRO A 1153 36.21 -36.19 53.08
N ILE A 1154 36.24 -35.80 51.81
CA ILE A 1154 36.02 -36.67 50.67
C ILE A 1154 36.97 -36.32 49.52
N ALA A 1155 37.15 -37.23 48.58
CA ALA A 1155 37.94 -36.96 47.38
C ALA A 1155 37.29 -37.53 46.12
N ILE A 1156 37.42 -36.81 45.01
CA ILE A 1156 36.88 -37.20 43.70
C ILE A 1156 37.96 -37.08 42.62
N ASP A 1157 37.92 -37.95 41.60
CA ASP A 1157 38.74 -37.81 40.39
C ASP A 1157 37.85 -37.62 39.16
N GLY A 1158 37.82 -36.39 38.66
CA GLY A 1158 37.05 -36.00 37.48
C GLY A 1158 37.48 -36.66 36.16
N ARG A 1159 38.59 -37.40 36.12
CA ARG A 1159 39.05 -38.16 34.95
C ARG A 1159 38.64 -39.63 34.98
N SER A 1160 38.90 -40.30 36.10
CA SER A 1160 38.62 -41.73 36.25
C SER A 1160 37.23 -42.04 36.80
N GLY A 1161 36.54 -41.02 37.34
CA GLY A 1161 35.23 -41.15 37.97
C GLY A 1161 35.28 -41.71 39.39
N LEU A 1162 36.46 -41.75 40.04
CA LEU A 1162 36.59 -42.30 41.40
C LEU A 1162 35.98 -41.37 42.45
N PHE A 1163 35.33 -41.98 43.45
CA PHE A 1163 34.85 -41.31 44.66
C PHE A 1163 35.40 -42.03 45.91
N LEU A 1164 36.05 -41.27 46.78
CA LEU A 1164 36.85 -41.77 47.90
C LEU A 1164 36.43 -41.10 49.22
N ALA A 1165 36.51 -41.86 50.31
CA ALA A 1165 36.39 -41.34 51.67
C ALA A 1165 37.72 -40.73 52.14
N GLY A 1166 37.67 -39.61 52.85
CA GLY A 1166 38.86 -38.97 53.44
C GLY A 1166 39.61 -38.03 52.50
N MET A 1167 40.66 -37.39 53.04
CA MET A 1167 41.59 -36.55 52.29
C MET A 1167 42.78 -37.38 51.84
N HIS A 1168 43.05 -37.39 50.54
CA HIS A 1168 44.20 -38.11 49.99
C HIS A 1168 45.23 -37.14 49.41
N PRO A 1169 46.54 -37.41 49.60
CA PRO A 1169 47.59 -36.58 49.03
C PRO A 1169 47.55 -36.68 47.49
N ILE A 1170 47.71 -35.52 46.87
CA ILE A 1170 47.68 -35.35 45.41
C ILE A 1170 49.11 -35.07 44.96
N ARG A 1171 49.53 -35.72 43.87
CA ARG A 1171 50.77 -35.41 43.15
C ARG A 1171 50.45 -34.87 41.76
N GLU A 1172 51.30 -33.99 41.28
CA GLU A 1172 51.20 -33.47 39.92
C GLU A 1172 51.93 -34.44 38.97
N GLU A 1173 51.23 -34.91 37.96
CA GLU A 1173 51.77 -35.73 36.88
C GLU A 1173 51.71 -34.99 35.55
N VAL A 1174 52.82 -34.99 34.83
CA VAL A 1174 52.88 -34.52 33.44
C VAL A 1174 52.47 -35.67 32.54
N HIS A 1175 51.23 -35.62 32.05
CA HIS A 1175 50.73 -36.64 31.12
C HIS A 1175 51.15 -36.28 29.69
N ILE A 1176 52.24 -36.87 29.21
CA ILE A 1176 52.50 -37.03 27.79
C ILE A 1176 51.72 -38.28 27.35
N LEU A 1177 50.42 -38.16 27.09
CA LEU A 1177 49.67 -39.29 26.53
C LEU A 1177 50.29 -39.67 25.17
N PRO A 1178 50.52 -40.97 24.88
CA PRO A 1178 50.92 -41.39 23.54
C PRO A 1178 49.79 -41.07 22.55
N LEU A 1179 50.20 -40.74 21.32
CA LEU A 1179 49.36 -40.53 20.15
C LEU A 1179 48.31 -41.62 19.96
#